data_AF-A0A1V6RAB2-F1
#
_entry.id   AF-A0A1V6RAB2-F1
#
_cell.length_a   1.000
_cell.length_b   1.000
_cell.length_c   1.000
_cell.angle_alpha   90.00
_cell.angle_beta   90.00
_cell.angle_gamma   90.00
#
_symmetry.space_group_name_H-M   'P 1'
#
loop_
_entity.id
_entity.type
_entity.pdbx_description
1 polymer ?
#
loop_
_entity_poly.entity_id
_entity_poly.type
_entity_poly.pdbx_seq_one_letter_code
_entity_poly.pdbx_strand_id
1 'polypeptide(L)'
;MSRASRGPLPGGIKYYTGEVGEEMIGEKERRNNKARSGEFDSEVNVGNHGDDKGHDPERIGEGIEKGEIGQSGTSVGNRGDEDMDEDFMLDEDFMLEEDFMLDEDDMLDVDFMLEEDFMLDEDDMLDVDFMLDEDFMLDEDKGSDKGYISYEDESIEEDQQGQFRDDEIGDLWEDVASGPEDKEVDIVRGEIIIPDSQDDPEIDDEIISDLLRVKMRATLQYLQQYSRDTKLFNLDMEKRPLCLSYWCLLSRVDVDWIMQQLMEAIPREVQKLFEKDSFTLEDWLELPDAETERRMGIYVFIVVEDEIGDELIIAIYVGSSIEIRVRIGTHKEPKTWSINRGSLLYRKLRQGKTAYTRVLAAFDTPIERGYLNLLEGLFIIMLGTLEKPSFSNKFVRPCAWSFVEEIRERIGIPWGRDTSGLNLAFPLVQGFYNKGANEISPCAHCGMMPGSLKHRKMMEGTEEALHIQFTRYCDYSGDPLGRYRCLWCHDFNEREERLPSREEVEERIAWYLLRGKLKWSREAPESGYEFRCAQCGASDGPDNQLFVERSGRIVCYGLCALKANIEEKKELYKNRMDDPEYRKRVTEEWKEWHKKKMEDSKARSAYTERRRELYRKLMEDPEKRKKCNEKGLKPHKKRMENPDARKRYNEKKVEIRKRKMQEPGARDLHNEKRRARYKKNREDPVKRKIDNEKKAESRRKRAADPEKRKKDNERRRERRKEDEEARSIDKQKKREQYNKQMEDPEARKRMNEMAAANKRKRRAELKEKKKANMDEEKA
;
A
#
# COMPACT_ATOMS: atom_id res chain seq x y z
N MET A 1 -44.94 56.23 21.42
CA MET A 1 -44.85 56.96 22.71
C MET A 1 -43.62 56.46 23.45
N SER A 2 -42.81 57.34 24.09
CA SER A 2 -41.66 56.99 24.98
C SER A 2 -40.48 56.27 24.28
N ARG A 3 -39.19 56.34 24.67
CA ARG A 3 -38.31 57.13 25.59
C ARG A 3 -36.83 56.78 25.17
N ALA A 4 -35.70 57.30 25.69
CA ALA A 4 -35.19 58.64 26.10
C ALA A 4 -33.79 58.43 26.76
N SER A 5 -32.76 59.31 26.77
CA SER A 5 -32.39 60.55 26.04
C SER A 5 -30.98 61.03 26.50
N ARG A 6 -30.31 61.96 25.77
CA ARG A 6 -28.99 62.63 26.09
C ARG A 6 -27.74 61.76 25.77
N GLY A 7 -26.53 62.25 25.42
CA GLY A 7 -25.94 63.60 25.24
C GLY A 7 -24.77 63.89 26.22
N PRO A 8 -23.78 64.80 25.99
CA PRO A 8 -23.44 65.67 24.83
C PRO A 8 -21.92 65.75 24.46
N LEU A 9 -21.46 66.83 23.80
CA LEU A 9 -20.06 67.15 23.32
C LEU A 9 -19.24 68.04 24.32
N PRO A 10 -17.93 68.27 24.10
CA PRO A 10 -17.40 69.42 23.29
C PRO A 10 -16.27 69.00 22.30
N GLY A 11 -15.64 69.80 21.41
CA GLY A 11 -15.55 71.27 21.18
C GLY A 11 -14.18 71.85 21.66
N GLY A 12 -13.36 72.64 20.94
CA GLY A 12 -13.33 73.10 19.53
C GLY A 12 -12.92 74.59 19.38
N ILE A 13 -11.85 74.94 18.62
CA ILE A 13 -11.38 76.32 18.26
C ILE A 13 -10.35 76.24 17.09
N LYS A 14 -10.54 76.84 15.89
CA LYS A 14 -10.17 78.20 15.37
C LYS A 14 -8.65 78.54 15.43
N TYR A 15 -7.96 79.23 14.50
CA TYR A 15 -8.05 79.70 13.09
C TYR A 15 -6.99 80.83 12.91
N TYR A 16 -6.07 80.78 11.93
CA TYR A 16 -5.28 81.90 11.31
C TYR A 16 -4.60 81.26 10.07
N THR A 17 -4.78 81.59 8.77
CA THR A 17 -4.83 82.80 7.90
C THR A 17 -3.46 83.30 7.39
N GLY A 18 -3.27 83.33 6.06
CA GLY A 18 -2.13 83.94 5.33
C GLY A 18 -0.92 83.02 5.12
N GLU A 19 -0.02 83.24 4.15
CA GLU A 19 -0.11 84.12 2.95
C GLU A 19 0.92 83.72 1.85
N VAL A 20 1.09 84.57 0.83
CA VAL A 20 1.79 84.43 -0.47
C VAL A 20 3.27 83.97 -0.45
N GLY A 21 3.72 83.33 -1.54
CA GLY A 21 5.15 83.14 -1.94
C GLY A 21 5.28 82.01 -2.98
N GLU A 22 5.31 82.26 -4.30
CA GLU A 22 6.43 82.77 -5.14
C GLU A 22 7.41 81.69 -5.65
N GLU A 23 8.11 82.04 -6.74
CA GLU A 23 8.76 81.14 -7.70
C GLU A 23 10.11 80.59 -7.22
N MET A 24 10.56 79.47 -7.82
CA MET A 24 11.82 79.52 -8.58
C MET A 24 11.98 78.39 -9.60
N ILE A 25 12.88 78.63 -10.55
CA ILE A 25 13.22 77.74 -11.68
C ILE A 25 14.44 76.87 -11.30
N GLY A 26 14.49 75.62 -11.74
CA GLY A 26 15.63 74.73 -11.57
C GLY A 26 15.79 73.77 -12.76
N GLU A 27 17.01 73.66 -13.28
CA GLU A 27 17.28 73.01 -14.57
C GLU A 27 17.56 71.49 -14.50
N LYS A 28 17.67 70.88 -15.68
CA LYS A 28 18.12 69.50 -15.88
C LYS A 28 19.61 69.41 -15.59
N GLU A 29 20.07 68.27 -15.07
CA GLU A 29 21.36 67.72 -15.55
C GLU A 29 21.30 66.20 -15.72
N ARG A 30 22.18 65.69 -16.60
CA ARG A 30 22.45 64.26 -16.79
C ARG A 30 23.68 63.90 -15.97
N ARG A 31 23.77 62.67 -15.45
CA ARG A 31 25.07 62.02 -15.13
C ARG A 31 25.04 60.52 -15.44
N ASN A 32 26.22 59.92 -15.47
CA ASN A 32 26.54 58.73 -16.25
C ASN A 32 27.63 57.89 -15.55
N ASN A 33 27.81 56.62 -15.94
CA ASN A 33 28.83 55.67 -15.43
C ASN A 33 28.60 55.22 -13.96
N LYS A 34 29.31 54.23 -13.36
CA LYS A 34 30.67 53.68 -13.61
C LYS A 34 30.81 52.22 -13.08
N ALA A 35 31.96 51.57 -13.31
CA ALA A 35 32.27 50.20 -12.87
C ALA A 35 33.68 50.04 -12.20
N ARG A 36 33.86 48.96 -11.43
CA ARG A 36 35.10 48.30 -10.89
C ARG A 36 34.71 46.84 -10.52
N SER A 37 35.49 45.75 -10.46
CA SER A 37 36.92 45.38 -10.66
C SER A 37 37.95 45.62 -9.52
N GLY A 38 38.61 44.52 -9.10
CA GLY A 38 39.68 44.44 -8.08
C GLY A 38 39.21 43.79 -6.76
N GLU A 39 40.03 43.07 -5.97
CA GLU A 39 41.40 42.57 -6.22
C GLU A 39 41.82 41.47 -5.19
N PHE A 40 43.13 41.19 -5.06
CA PHE A 40 43.89 40.17 -4.27
C PHE A 40 43.67 40.20 -2.71
N ASP A 41 44.27 39.37 -1.83
CA ASP A 41 45.56 38.62 -1.87
C ASP A 41 45.61 37.33 -0.99
N SER A 42 46.83 36.85 -0.66
CA SER A 42 47.24 35.52 -0.18
C SER A 42 48.23 35.56 1.01
N GLU A 43 48.47 34.43 1.70
CA GLU A 43 49.60 34.27 2.65
C GLU A 43 50.03 32.79 2.82
N VAL A 44 51.26 32.54 3.33
CA VAL A 44 52.00 31.25 3.25
C VAL A 44 53.01 31.07 4.41
N ASN A 45 53.17 29.84 4.98
CA ASN A 45 54.42 29.22 5.50
C ASN A 45 54.15 27.94 6.34
N VAL A 46 55.12 27.08 6.75
CA VAL A 46 56.18 26.31 6.01
C VAL A 46 56.93 25.34 6.97
N GLY A 47 57.24 24.12 6.51
CA GLY A 47 58.35 23.27 7.00
C GLY A 47 58.16 22.44 8.29
N ASN A 48 59.11 21.57 8.71
CA ASN A 48 60.14 20.81 7.96
C ASN A 48 60.83 19.72 8.84
N HIS A 49 61.40 18.66 8.22
CA HIS A 49 62.26 17.60 8.81
C HIS A 49 61.63 16.63 9.85
N GLY A 50 62.09 15.38 9.99
CA GLY A 50 63.09 14.62 9.21
C GLY A 50 63.32 13.20 9.77
N ASP A 51 64.00 12.35 8.96
CA ASP A 51 64.85 11.15 9.25
C ASP A 51 64.51 10.20 10.44
N ASP A 52 64.63 8.87 10.35
CA ASP A 52 65.92 8.16 10.21
C ASP A 52 65.81 6.68 9.72
N LYS A 53 66.92 5.93 9.67
CA LYS A 53 67.05 4.52 9.21
C LYS A 53 67.64 3.58 10.27
N GLY A 54 67.38 2.27 10.15
CA GLY A 54 68.07 1.24 10.95
C GLY A 54 68.01 -0.18 10.36
N HIS A 55 69.14 -0.91 10.43
CA HIS A 55 69.29 -2.35 10.21
C HIS A 55 69.59 -3.04 11.56
N ASP A 56 69.21 -4.32 11.75
CA ASP A 56 70.15 -5.44 11.97
C ASP A 56 69.42 -6.81 12.17
N PRO A 57 70.12 -7.98 12.27
CA PRO A 57 69.56 -9.30 11.96
C PRO A 57 69.59 -10.35 13.13
N GLU A 58 69.97 -11.61 12.82
CA GLU A 58 69.97 -12.86 13.64
C GLU A 58 68.63 -13.63 13.65
N ARG A 59 68.47 -14.97 13.47
CA ARG A 59 69.28 -16.22 13.35
C ARG A 59 69.14 -17.18 14.56
N ILE A 60 69.31 -18.50 14.30
CA ILE A 60 69.04 -19.72 15.14
C ILE A 60 67.63 -20.29 14.88
N GLY A 61 67.38 -21.59 14.63
CA GLY A 61 68.22 -22.79 14.37
C GLY A 61 67.32 -23.92 13.83
N GLU A 62 67.69 -24.68 12.79
CA GLU A 62 68.43 -25.98 12.78
C GLU A 62 67.64 -27.24 13.25
N GLY A 63 67.58 -28.27 12.38
CA GLY A 63 66.87 -29.57 12.55
C GLY A 63 66.07 -29.96 11.29
N ILE A 64 66.39 -30.93 10.40
CA ILE A 64 66.90 -32.33 10.49
C ILE A 64 65.75 -33.25 11.00
N GLU A 65 65.19 -34.25 10.27
CA GLU A 65 65.72 -35.10 9.17
C GLU A 65 64.68 -35.85 8.26
N LYS A 66 65.10 -36.20 7.00
CA LYS A 66 64.78 -37.38 6.12
C LYS A 66 63.37 -37.75 5.56
N GLY A 67 63.41 -38.28 4.30
CA GLY A 67 62.37 -39.01 3.54
C GLY A 67 61.77 -38.20 2.37
N GLU A 68 62.02 -38.41 1.06
CA GLU A 68 62.39 -39.57 0.22
C GLU A 68 61.33 -40.71 0.25
N ILE A 69 60.77 -41.26 -0.86
CA ILE A 69 61.04 -41.30 -2.34
C ILE A 69 59.65 -41.22 -3.08
N GLY A 70 59.41 -40.87 -4.37
CA GLY A 70 60.20 -40.54 -5.59
C GLY A 70 59.52 -39.40 -6.40
N GLN A 71 59.57 -39.21 -7.73
CA GLN A 71 59.98 -39.97 -8.94
C GLN A 71 59.06 -41.15 -9.36
N SER A 72 58.57 -41.30 -10.61
CA SER A 72 58.80 -40.62 -11.92
C SER A 72 57.55 -40.79 -12.84
N GLY A 73 57.41 -40.30 -14.09
CA GLY A 73 58.34 -39.64 -15.03
C GLY A 73 57.67 -39.16 -16.34
N THR A 74 58.45 -38.49 -17.22
CA THR A 74 58.01 -37.70 -18.41
C THR A 74 57.98 -38.43 -19.76
N SER A 75 57.06 -38.06 -20.67
CA SER A 75 57.25 -37.78 -22.13
C SER A 75 55.90 -37.41 -22.78
N VAL A 76 55.69 -36.50 -23.74
CA VAL A 76 56.46 -35.83 -24.83
C VAL A 76 56.42 -36.52 -26.20
N GLY A 77 55.67 -35.90 -27.12
CA GLY A 77 55.65 -36.11 -28.59
C GLY A 77 54.22 -35.95 -29.15
N ASN A 78 53.82 -35.15 -30.15
CA ASN A 78 54.38 -34.48 -31.35
C ASN A 78 53.90 -35.11 -32.67
N ARG A 79 53.18 -34.29 -33.48
CA ARG A 79 52.86 -34.45 -34.92
C ARG A 79 51.92 -35.63 -35.28
N GLY A 80 51.18 -35.59 -36.38
CA GLY A 80 51.00 -34.52 -37.39
C GLY A 80 50.21 -35.04 -38.61
N ASP A 81 49.92 -34.12 -39.55
CA ASP A 81 49.72 -34.38 -41.00
C ASP A 81 48.42 -35.19 -41.38
N GLU A 82 47.79 -35.15 -42.57
CA GLU A 82 47.60 -34.16 -43.66
C GLU A 82 46.37 -34.62 -44.54
N ASP A 83 46.17 -34.05 -45.76
CA ASP A 83 45.27 -34.52 -46.87
C ASP A 83 43.72 -34.35 -46.73
N MET A 84 42.96 -33.68 -47.64
CA MET A 84 42.60 -33.89 -49.08
C MET A 84 41.46 -34.94 -49.29
N ASP A 85 40.47 -34.85 -50.20
CA ASP A 85 40.16 -34.04 -51.42
C ASP A 85 38.65 -33.63 -51.45
N GLU A 86 38.21 -32.47 -51.98
CA GLU A 86 37.74 -32.11 -53.36
C GLU A 86 36.40 -32.69 -53.91
N ASP A 87 35.57 -31.76 -54.41
CA ASP A 87 34.57 -31.77 -55.50
C ASP A 87 33.46 -32.82 -55.70
N PHE A 88 32.22 -32.31 -55.78
CA PHE A 88 31.26 -32.69 -56.85
C PHE A 88 30.44 -31.47 -57.33
N MET A 89 29.93 -31.51 -58.57
CA MET A 89 29.61 -30.32 -59.36
C MET A 89 28.15 -29.82 -59.37
N LEU A 90 28.02 -28.61 -59.92
CA LEU A 90 26.83 -27.84 -60.33
C LEU A 90 25.86 -28.61 -61.26
N ASP A 91 24.61 -28.14 -61.29
CA ASP A 91 23.84 -27.92 -62.53
C ASP A 91 22.87 -26.72 -62.31
N GLU A 92 22.51 -26.01 -63.39
CA GLU A 92 21.64 -24.82 -63.38
C GLU A 92 20.34 -25.01 -64.21
N ASP A 93 19.49 -23.98 -64.24
CA ASP A 93 18.35 -23.74 -65.15
C ASP A 93 17.08 -24.62 -65.07
N PHE A 94 16.09 -24.12 -64.31
CA PHE A 94 14.75 -23.90 -64.89
C PHE A 94 14.03 -22.71 -64.22
N MET A 95 13.25 -21.93 -64.98
CA MET A 95 12.39 -20.84 -64.47
C MET A 95 10.91 -21.15 -64.73
N LEU A 96 10.02 -20.83 -63.78
CA LEU A 96 8.99 -19.76 -63.91
C LEU A 96 7.89 -19.83 -62.82
N GLU A 97 7.44 -18.64 -62.43
CA GLU A 97 6.07 -18.24 -62.05
C GLU A 97 5.36 -18.73 -60.75
N GLU A 98 4.86 -17.73 -60.01
CA GLU A 98 3.59 -17.64 -59.24
C GLU A 98 3.21 -18.77 -58.24
N ASP A 99 3.72 -18.69 -57.00
CA ASP A 99 2.95 -18.09 -55.87
C ASP A 99 3.82 -17.92 -54.60
N PHE A 100 3.67 -16.80 -53.87
CA PHE A 100 4.51 -16.49 -52.70
C PHE A 100 3.81 -16.78 -51.37
N MET A 101 3.78 -18.04 -50.96
CA MET A 101 3.63 -18.42 -49.55
C MET A 101 5.01 -18.63 -48.92
N LEU A 102 5.16 -18.28 -47.64
CA LEU A 102 6.44 -18.39 -46.92
C LEU A 102 6.61 -19.78 -46.30
N ASP A 103 7.85 -20.26 -46.24
CA ASP A 103 8.22 -21.61 -45.81
C ASP A 103 7.81 -21.95 -44.36
N GLU A 104 7.45 -23.21 -44.12
CA GLU A 104 6.99 -23.70 -42.81
C GLU A 104 8.12 -23.95 -41.80
N ASP A 105 9.37 -24.07 -42.24
CA ASP A 105 10.51 -24.56 -41.44
C ASP A 105 11.06 -23.55 -40.40
N ASP A 106 10.78 -22.25 -40.52
CA ASP A 106 11.37 -21.18 -39.69
C ASP A 106 10.61 -20.94 -38.35
N MET A 107 9.71 -21.87 -37.96
CA MET A 107 8.83 -21.76 -36.77
C MET A 107 9.21 -22.65 -35.56
N LEU A 108 10.24 -23.48 -35.65
CA LEU A 108 10.52 -24.54 -34.66
C LEU A 108 11.47 -24.12 -33.51
N ASP A 109 11.04 -23.15 -32.71
CA ASP A 109 11.66 -22.80 -31.41
C ASP A 109 10.59 -22.92 -30.29
N VAL A 110 10.34 -24.16 -29.85
CA VAL A 110 9.07 -24.57 -29.21
C VAL A 110 8.92 -24.14 -27.75
N ASP A 111 10.02 -23.96 -27.01
CA ASP A 111 10.00 -23.69 -25.56
C ASP A 111 9.38 -22.33 -25.18
N PHE A 112 9.14 -21.43 -26.14
CA PHE A 112 8.48 -20.14 -25.92
C PHE A 112 6.96 -20.17 -26.16
N MET A 113 6.39 -21.24 -26.72
CA MET A 113 5.00 -21.27 -27.22
C MET A 113 3.95 -21.77 -26.21
N LEU A 114 4.27 -21.86 -24.90
CA LEU A 114 3.37 -22.44 -23.88
C LEU A 114 2.92 -21.48 -22.76
N GLU A 115 3.23 -20.19 -22.83
CA GLU A 115 2.64 -19.16 -21.96
C GLU A 115 1.67 -18.24 -22.75
N GLU A 116 0.37 -18.58 -22.69
CA GLU A 116 -0.82 -17.83 -23.14
C GLU A 116 -0.81 -17.19 -24.56
N ASP A 117 -1.32 -17.94 -25.54
CA ASP A 117 -1.93 -17.51 -26.83
C ASP A 117 -1.72 -16.03 -27.25
N PHE A 118 -0.57 -15.73 -27.89
CA PHE A 118 -0.31 -14.39 -28.45
C PHE A 118 0.20 -14.43 -29.90
N MET A 119 -0.72 -14.65 -30.84
CA MET A 119 -0.56 -14.33 -32.27
C MET A 119 -1.58 -13.25 -32.62
N LEU A 120 -1.15 -12.19 -33.30
CA LEU A 120 -2.01 -11.12 -33.82
C LEU A 120 -1.97 -11.13 -35.34
N ASP A 121 -3.13 -11.02 -35.99
CA ASP A 121 -3.22 -10.75 -37.43
C ASP A 121 -2.52 -9.42 -37.78
N GLU A 122 -1.93 -9.35 -38.98
CA GLU A 122 -1.12 -8.17 -39.39
C GLU A 122 -1.91 -6.85 -39.42
N ASP A 123 -3.24 -6.90 -39.60
CA ASP A 123 -4.11 -5.73 -39.65
C ASP A 123 -4.25 -4.99 -38.30
N ASP A 124 -4.08 -5.67 -37.16
CA ASP A 124 -4.24 -5.04 -35.83
C ASP A 124 -2.99 -4.27 -35.36
N MET A 125 -1.91 -4.24 -36.16
CA MET A 125 -0.72 -3.40 -35.92
C MET A 125 -0.93 -1.89 -36.18
N LEU A 126 -2.16 -1.43 -36.38
CA LEU A 126 -2.44 -0.06 -36.84
C LEU A 126 -2.31 1.05 -35.79
N ASP A 127 -2.22 0.73 -34.49
CA ASP A 127 -2.09 1.74 -33.41
C ASP A 127 -0.62 2.13 -33.13
N VAL A 128 0.00 2.73 -34.15
CA VAL A 128 1.42 3.14 -34.22
C VAL A 128 1.80 4.22 -33.18
N ASP A 129 0.83 4.85 -32.50
CA ASP A 129 1.05 5.94 -31.54
C ASP A 129 1.77 5.50 -30.24
N PHE A 130 1.87 4.19 -29.93
CA PHE A 130 2.47 3.69 -28.68
C PHE A 130 4.01 3.53 -28.69
N MET A 131 4.63 3.29 -29.86
CA MET A 131 6.06 2.93 -29.96
C MET A 131 7.01 4.13 -30.20
N LEU A 132 6.59 5.36 -29.89
CA LEU A 132 7.34 6.59 -30.21
C LEU A 132 7.49 7.60 -29.05
N ASP A 133 7.52 7.13 -27.80
CA ASP A 133 8.10 7.92 -26.69
C ASP A 133 9.63 7.72 -26.68
N GLU A 134 10.36 8.69 -27.24
CA GLU A 134 11.82 8.66 -27.46
C GLU A 134 12.68 8.64 -26.18
N ASP A 135 12.06 8.71 -24.99
CA ASP A 135 12.75 8.93 -23.70
C ASP A 135 13.23 7.63 -22.99
N PHE A 136 13.06 6.42 -23.56
CA PHE A 136 13.39 5.14 -22.88
C PHE A 136 14.76 4.50 -23.26
N MET A 137 15.44 4.99 -24.29
CA MET A 137 16.58 4.28 -24.92
C MET A 137 17.99 4.71 -24.43
N LEU A 138 18.11 5.46 -23.32
CA LEU A 138 19.40 5.96 -22.81
C LEU A 138 19.40 6.15 -21.28
N ASP A 139 19.85 5.13 -20.55
CA ASP A 139 20.59 5.25 -19.28
C ASP A 139 21.56 4.04 -19.22
N GLU A 140 22.83 4.27 -18.87
CA GLU A 140 23.90 3.24 -18.78
C GLU A 140 24.35 3.07 -17.31
N ASP A 141 24.78 1.86 -16.96
CA ASP A 141 25.04 1.44 -15.57
C ASP A 141 26.11 2.25 -14.84
N LYS A 142 25.83 2.58 -13.56
CA LYS A 142 26.82 2.63 -12.47
C LYS A 142 26.20 2.12 -11.16
N GLY A 143 26.76 1.05 -10.61
CA GLY A 143 26.37 0.48 -9.32
C GLY A 143 27.27 0.92 -8.16
N SER A 144 27.04 0.31 -6.98
CA SER A 144 27.81 0.42 -5.71
C SER A 144 27.94 1.87 -5.13
N ASP A 145 27.72 2.12 -3.84
CA ASP A 145 28.18 1.37 -2.67
C ASP A 145 27.16 1.24 -1.53
N LYS A 146 27.42 0.29 -0.61
CA LYS A 146 26.76 0.19 0.71
C LYS A 146 27.66 0.82 1.78
N GLY A 147 27.27 1.98 2.31
CA GLY A 147 27.88 2.58 3.50
C GLY A 147 27.14 2.14 4.77
N TYR A 148 27.75 1.25 5.56
CA TYR A 148 27.24 0.88 6.90
C TYR A 148 27.83 1.84 7.93
N ILE A 149 27.00 2.45 8.77
CA ILE A 149 27.46 3.34 9.86
C ILE A 149 27.11 2.68 11.19
N SER A 150 28.15 2.23 11.91
CA SER A 150 28.09 1.91 13.33
C SER A 150 28.20 3.19 14.16
N TYR A 151 27.43 3.29 15.22
CA TYR A 151 27.66 4.26 16.30
C TYR A 151 28.34 3.54 17.46
N GLU A 152 29.35 4.18 18.04
CA GLU A 152 30.07 3.70 19.22
C GLU A 152 29.45 4.28 20.49
N ASP A 153 29.49 3.51 21.58
CA ASP A 153 29.19 3.98 22.94
C ASP A 153 30.30 4.89 23.46
N GLU A 154 29.95 5.89 24.29
CA GLU A 154 30.54 6.05 25.65
C GLU A 154 30.10 7.35 26.37
N SER A 155 29.46 7.17 27.54
CA SER A 155 29.49 8.05 28.73
C SER A 155 28.97 9.50 28.69
N ILE A 156 28.15 9.85 29.70
CA ILE A 156 28.48 10.81 30.78
C ILE A 156 27.33 10.83 31.81
N GLU A 157 27.63 11.23 33.05
CA GLU A 157 26.76 11.09 34.23
C GLU A 157 25.77 12.26 34.46
N GLU A 158 24.80 11.99 35.34
CA GLU A 158 23.94 12.89 36.15
C GLU A 158 23.86 14.40 35.82
N ASP A 159 22.64 14.92 35.59
CA ASP A 159 21.90 15.64 36.65
C ASP A 159 20.39 15.83 36.34
N GLN A 160 19.67 16.58 37.20
CA GLN A 160 18.21 16.57 37.39
C GLN A 160 17.36 17.44 36.43
N GLN A 161 16.03 17.19 36.45
CA GLN A 161 14.91 18.00 35.93
C GLN A 161 14.56 17.87 34.43
N GLY A 162 13.96 16.74 34.05
CA GLY A 162 13.39 16.55 32.70
C GLY A 162 12.01 17.21 32.50
N GLN A 163 11.93 18.20 31.61
CA GLN A 163 10.69 18.55 30.92
C GLN A 163 10.43 17.52 29.82
N PHE A 164 9.22 16.98 29.72
CA PHE A 164 8.84 16.18 28.56
C PHE A 164 8.78 17.06 27.30
N ARG A 165 9.43 16.58 26.23
CA ARG A 165 9.19 17.02 24.85
C ARG A 165 8.75 15.80 24.06
N ASP A 166 7.68 15.96 23.29
CA ASP A 166 7.24 14.98 22.32
C ASP A 166 7.96 15.25 20.99
N ASP A 167 8.84 14.33 20.57
CA ASP A 167 9.39 14.23 19.21
C ASP A 167 9.80 12.75 18.98
N GLU A 168 9.90 12.31 17.72
CA GLU A 168 10.26 10.95 17.29
C GLU A 168 9.27 9.80 17.66
N ILE A 169 8.07 9.83 17.07
CA ILE A 169 7.27 8.61 16.85
C ILE A 169 7.63 8.03 15.47
N GLY A 170 8.21 6.82 15.46
CA GLY A 170 8.48 6.04 14.25
C GLY A 170 7.26 5.31 13.68
N ASP A 171 7.38 4.77 12.46
CA ASP A 171 6.24 4.27 11.69
C ASP A 171 5.58 2.98 12.22
N LEU A 172 4.32 3.15 12.65
CA LEU A 172 3.17 2.42 12.12
C LEU A 172 3.12 0.88 12.28
N TRP A 173 2.81 0.42 13.49
CA TRP A 173 1.71 -0.56 13.72
C TRP A 173 0.93 -0.16 14.98
N GLU A 174 -0.32 -0.62 15.13
CA GLU A 174 -1.18 -0.18 16.25
C GLU A 174 -0.68 -0.77 17.59
N ASP A 175 -0.24 0.10 18.51
CA ASP A 175 0.05 -0.21 19.92
C ASP A 175 -1.24 -0.66 20.64
N VAL A 176 -1.60 -1.94 20.47
CA VAL A 176 -2.64 -2.59 21.26
C VAL A 176 -2.20 -2.53 22.72
N ALA A 177 -2.85 -1.66 23.49
CA ALA A 177 -2.53 -1.51 24.90
C ALA A 177 -2.97 -2.77 25.65
N SER A 178 -2.03 -3.70 25.89
CA SER A 178 -2.22 -4.74 26.90
C SER A 178 -2.71 -4.08 28.19
N GLY A 179 -3.86 -4.55 28.67
CA GLY A 179 -4.27 -4.26 30.04
C GLY A 179 -3.20 -4.78 31.02
N PRO A 180 -3.15 -4.28 32.26
CA PRO A 180 -2.24 -4.82 33.25
C PRO A 180 -2.54 -6.33 33.44
N GLU A 181 -1.52 -7.15 33.11
CA GLU A 181 -1.43 -8.63 33.08
C GLU A 181 -1.25 -9.25 31.67
N ASP A 182 0.00 -9.28 31.20
CA ASP A 182 0.53 -10.39 30.39
C ASP A 182 1.52 -11.17 31.27
N LYS A 183 1.00 -12.16 32.01
CA LYS A 183 1.80 -13.23 32.61
C LYS A 183 1.17 -14.56 32.22
N GLU A 184 1.99 -15.42 31.63
CA GLU A 184 1.54 -16.66 31.02
C GLU A 184 1.03 -17.63 32.09
N VAL A 185 -0.15 -18.19 31.84
CA VAL A 185 -0.66 -19.39 32.48
C VAL A 185 -0.93 -20.35 31.35
N ASP A 186 -0.21 -21.47 31.30
CA ASP A 186 -0.34 -22.45 30.22
C ASP A 186 -1.76 -23.03 30.19
N ILE A 187 -2.54 -22.64 29.19
CA ILE A 187 -3.88 -23.17 28.96
C ILE A 187 -3.73 -24.60 28.41
N VAL A 188 -3.78 -25.57 29.31
CA VAL A 188 -3.83 -27.00 28.97
C VAL A 188 -5.03 -27.24 28.07
N ARG A 189 -4.78 -27.58 26.80
CA ARG A 189 -5.83 -27.93 25.84
C ARG A 189 -6.50 -29.23 26.25
N GLY A 190 -7.68 -29.14 26.85
CA GLY A 190 -8.60 -30.27 26.98
C GLY A 190 -9.20 -30.62 25.62
N GLU A 191 -9.40 -31.92 25.36
CA GLU A 191 -10.14 -32.39 24.19
C GLU A 191 -11.63 -32.15 24.39
N ILE A 192 -12.31 -31.63 23.35
CA ILE A 192 -13.75 -31.33 23.40
C ILE A 192 -14.53 -32.63 23.17
N ILE A 193 -15.16 -33.14 24.22
CA ILE A 193 -16.14 -34.23 24.11
C ILE A 193 -17.49 -33.59 23.77
N ILE A 194 -18.08 -33.99 22.64
CA ILE A 194 -19.46 -33.64 22.28
C ILE A 194 -20.39 -34.72 22.89
N PRO A 195 -21.33 -34.37 23.77
CA PRO A 195 -22.32 -35.32 24.27
C PRO A 195 -23.51 -35.41 23.30
N ASP A 196 -23.69 -36.57 22.67
CA ASP A 196 -24.97 -36.93 22.06
C ASP A 196 -25.98 -37.29 23.18
N SER A 197 -26.97 -36.43 23.40
CA SER A 197 -28.12 -36.74 24.26
C SER A 197 -29.40 -36.10 23.72
N GLN A 198 -30.19 -36.89 22.98
CA GLN A 198 -31.60 -36.57 22.71
C GLN A 198 -32.45 -37.10 23.87
N ASP A 199 -32.94 -36.20 24.71
CA ASP A 199 -34.06 -36.43 25.64
C ASP A 199 -34.66 -35.04 25.96
N ASP A 200 -35.75 -34.66 25.29
CA ASP A 200 -36.44 -33.39 25.51
C ASP A 200 -37.26 -33.42 26.83
N PRO A 201 -36.96 -32.56 27.82
CA PRO A 201 -37.90 -32.29 28.90
C PRO A 201 -39.00 -31.33 28.41
N GLU A 202 -40.25 -31.52 28.86
CA GLU A 202 -41.35 -30.59 28.58
C GLU A 202 -41.03 -29.21 29.21
N ILE A 203 -40.79 -28.20 28.36
CA ILE A 203 -40.44 -26.85 28.82
C ILE A 203 -41.72 -26.02 28.99
N ASP A 204 -42.15 -25.83 30.24
CA ASP A 204 -43.03 -24.73 30.64
C ASP A 204 -42.25 -23.40 30.56
N ASP A 205 -41.99 -22.92 29.34
CA ASP A 205 -41.41 -21.59 29.10
C ASP A 205 -42.50 -20.52 29.35
N GLU A 206 -42.67 -20.18 30.64
CA GLU A 206 -43.08 -18.84 31.05
C GLU A 206 -42.22 -17.83 30.27
N ILE A 207 -42.85 -17.03 29.40
CA ILE A 207 -42.15 -16.27 28.36
C ILE A 207 -41.29 -15.17 28.98
N ILE A 208 -40.03 -15.52 29.28
CA ILE A 208 -38.96 -14.58 29.59
C ILE A 208 -38.88 -13.61 28.41
N SER A 209 -39.05 -12.33 28.72
CA SER A 209 -39.07 -11.25 27.77
C SER A 209 -37.71 -11.16 27.10
N ASP A 210 -37.70 -11.28 25.78
CA ASP A 210 -36.48 -11.25 24.96
C ASP A 210 -35.83 -9.85 24.91
N LEU A 211 -36.11 -8.98 25.89
CA LEU A 211 -35.74 -7.56 25.93
C LEU A 211 -34.23 -7.37 25.94
N LEU A 212 -33.46 -8.14 26.74
CA LEU A 212 -32.00 -8.09 26.68
C LEU A 212 -31.50 -8.50 25.28
N ARG A 213 -32.04 -9.60 24.71
CA ARG A 213 -31.69 -10.06 23.36
C ARG A 213 -31.99 -9.00 22.30
N VAL A 214 -33.14 -8.32 22.39
CA VAL A 214 -33.55 -7.23 21.50
C VAL A 214 -32.64 -5.99 21.65
N LYS A 215 -32.33 -5.57 22.88
CA LYS A 215 -31.48 -4.39 23.15
C LYS A 215 -30.02 -4.65 22.74
N MET A 216 -29.49 -5.84 23.02
CA MET A 216 -28.13 -6.23 22.60
C MET A 216 -28.03 -6.40 21.08
N ARG A 217 -29.04 -7.00 20.44
CA ARG A 217 -29.16 -7.07 18.97
C ARG A 217 -29.20 -5.69 18.32
N ALA A 218 -30.03 -4.78 18.84
CA ALA A 218 -30.11 -3.40 18.34
C ALA A 218 -28.76 -2.67 18.49
N THR A 219 -28.03 -2.95 19.58
CA THR A 219 -26.68 -2.41 19.83
C THR A 219 -25.69 -2.91 18.78
N LEU A 220 -25.65 -4.21 18.51
CA LEU A 220 -24.81 -4.81 17.47
C LEU A 220 -25.18 -4.33 16.06
N GLN A 221 -26.48 -4.22 15.75
CA GLN A 221 -26.96 -3.66 14.48
C GLN A 221 -26.51 -2.20 14.29
N TYR A 222 -26.51 -1.39 15.36
CA TYR A 222 -26.00 -0.02 15.29
C TYR A 222 -24.49 0.04 15.08
N LEU A 223 -23.73 -0.73 15.87
CA LEU A 223 -22.27 -0.84 15.75
C LEU A 223 -21.83 -1.34 14.36
N GLN A 224 -22.59 -2.28 13.79
CA GLN A 224 -22.43 -2.75 12.41
C GLN A 224 -22.80 -1.69 11.37
N GLN A 225 -23.94 -0.99 11.53
CA GLN A 225 -24.32 0.08 10.61
C GLN A 225 -23.25 1.18 10.59
N TYR A 226 -22.84 1.66 11.76
CA TYR A 226 -21.77 2.65 11.88
C TYR A 226 -20.48 2.21 11.17
N SER A 227 -20.12 0.93 11.31
CA SER A 227 -18.92 0.38 10.67
C SER A 227 -19.04 0.32 9.14
N ARG A 228 -20.20 -0.07 8.61
CA ARG A 228 -20.46 -0.10 7.15
C ARG A 228 -20.53 1.30 6.53
N ASP A 229 -21.17 2.24 7.23
CA ASP A 229 -21.37 3.61 6.74
C ASP A 229 -20.11 4.50 6.90
N THR A 230 -19.28 4.23 7.92
CA THR A 230 -18.07 5.03 8.23
C THR A 230 -16.80 4.45 7.61
N LYS A 231 -16.10 5.25 6.81
CA LYS A 231 -14.74 4.93 6.34
C LYS A 231 -13.71 5.25 7.41
N LEU A 232 -13.52 4.37 8.39
CA LEU A 232 -12.70 4.62 9.59
C LEU A 232 -11.25 5.07 9.26
N PHE A 233 -10.65 4.54 8.19
CA PHE A 233 -9.34 4.96 7.69
C PHE A 233 -9.24 6.46 7.36
N ASN A 234 -10.34 7.10 6.98
CA ASN A 234 -10.40 8.52 6.63
C ASN A 234 -10.56 9.43 7.87
N LEU A 235 -10.70 8.86 9.07
CA LEU A 235 -10.78 9.60 10.33
C LEU A 235 -9.42 9.62 11.02
N ASP A 236 -9.05 10.78 11.54
CA ASP A 236 -7.96 10.93 12.50
C ASP A 236 -8.21 10.00 13.71
N MET A 237 -7.16 9.44 14.33
CA MET A 237 -7.31 8.50 15.44
C MET A 237 -8.22 9.03 16.55
N GLU A 238 -8.07 10.30 16.93
CA GLU A 238 -8.87 10.96 17.98
C GLU A 238 -10.36 11.13 17.65
N LYS A 239 -10.76 10.89 16.40
CA LYS A 239 -12.15 10.90 15.92
C LYS A 239 -12.73 9.49 15.72
N ARG A 240 -11.96 8.42 15.98
CA ARG A 240 -12.41 7.03 15.86
C ARG A 240 -12.99 6.53 17.19
N PRO A 241 -14.32 6.29 17.30
CA PRO A 241 -14.96 5.75 18.50
C PRO A 241 -14.79 4.22 18.62
N LEU A 242 -14.30 3.57 17.57
CA LEU A 242 -13.94 2.16 17.50
C LEU A 242 -12.49 2.02 17.00
N CYS A 243 -11.78 0.97 17.39
CA CYS A 243 -10.51 0.60 16.77
C CYS A 243 -10.72 0.01 15.36
N LEU A 244 -9.63 -0.20 14.62
CA LEU A 244 -9.70 -0.80 13.29
C LEU A 244 -10.13 -2.28 13.33
N SER A 245 -9.69 -3.06 14.32
CA SER A 245 -10.04 -4.48 14.41
C SER A 245 -11.53 -4.71 14.68
N TYR A 246 -12.19 -3.90 15.51
CA TYR A 246 -13.64 -3.94 15.68
C TYR A 246 -14.42 -3.45 14.47
N TRP A 247 -13.96 -2.38 13.82
CA TRP A 247 -14.58 -1.91 12.57
C TRP A 247 -14.52 -2.98 11.47
N CYS A 248 -13.39 -3.69 11.34
CA CYS A 248 -13.24 -4.84 10.44
C CYS A 248 -14.15 -6.02 10.83
N LEU A 249 -14.28 -6.31 12.13
CA LEU A 249 -15.14 -7.37 12.66
C LEU A 249 -16.61 -7.09 12.33
N LEU A 250 -17.14 -5.98 12.85
CA LEU A 250 -18.55 -5.59 12.77
C LEU A 250 -19.03 -5.35 11.33
N SER A 251 -18.13 -5.01 10.41
CA SER A 251 -18.46 -4.87 8.99
C SER A 251 -18.72 -6.23 8.30
N ARG A 252 -18.14 -7.32 8.80
CA ARG A 252 -18.10 -8.65 8.16
C ARG A 252 -19.00 -9.69 8.82
N VAL A 253 -18.96 -9.78 10.15
CA VAL A 253 -19.70 -10.81 10.90
C VAL A 253 -21.19 -10.51 10.86
N ASP A 254 -22.00 -11.56 10.75
CA ASP A 254 -23.44 -11.45 10.87
C ASP A 254 -23.89 -11.23 12.34
N VAL A 255 -24.98 -10.46 12.54
CA VAL A 255 -25.45 -10.12 13.89
C VAL A 255 -26.20 -11.29 14.54
N ASP A 256 -26.95 -12.10 13.80
CA ASP A 256 -27.62 -13.28 14.36
C ASP A 256 -26.60 -14.31 14.83
N TRP A 257 -25.52 -14.51 14.07
CA TRP A 257 -24.41 -15.37 14.48
C TRP A 257 -23.72 -14.86 15.78
N ILE A 258 -23.41 -13.56 15.90
CA ILE A 258 -22.85 -13.01 17.15
C ILE A 258 -23.87 -13.19 18.30
N MET A 259 -25.14 -12.89 18.07
CA MET A 259 -26.17 -12.98 19.08
C MET A 259 -26.34 -14.41 19.60
N GLN A 260 -26.23 -15.43 18.75
CA GLN A 260 -26.22 -16.83 19.18
C GLN A 260 -25.05 -17.08 20.14
N GLN A 261 -23.81 -16.83 19.68
CA GLN A 261 -22.60 -17.12 20.46
C GLN A 261 -22.52 -16.37 21.79
N LEU A 262 -23.12 -15.18 21.90
CA LEU A 262 -23.08 -14.39 23.12
C LEU A 262 -24.26 -14.65 24.08
N MET A 263 -25.47 -14.96 23.58
CA MET A 263 -26.64 -15.17 24.44
C MET A 263 -26.59 -16.49 25.22
N GLU A 264 -25.97 -17.54 24.66
CA GLU A 264 -25.81 -18.85 25.30
C GLU A 264 -25.04 -18.75 26.64
N ALA A 265 -24.18 -17.74 26.81
CA ALA A 265 -23.37 -17.52 28.00
C ALA A 265 -23.99 -16.57 29.05
N ILE A 266 -25.17 -15.99 28.82
CA ILE A 266 -25.80 -15.01 29.72
C ILE A 266 -26.84 -15.70 30.62
N PRO A 267 -26.64 -15.79 31.96
CA PRO A 267 -27.55 -16.47 32.87
C PRO A 267 -28.98 -15.93 32.82
N ARG A 268 -29.99 -16.80 33.06
CA ARG A 268 -31.42 -16.40 33.04
C ARG A 268 -31.72 -15.28 34.05
N GLU A 269 -30.99 -15.23 35.16
CA GLU A 269 -31.03 -14.19 36.19
C GLU A 269 -30.61 -12.82 35.64
N VAL A 270 -29.55 -12.78 34.83
CA VAL A 270 -29.08 -11.57 34.14
C VAL A 270 -30.07 -11.15 33.06
N GLN A 271 -30.68 -12.10 32.35
CA GLN A 271 -31.74 -11.79 31.38
C GLN A 271 -32.95 -11.16 32.07
N LYS A 272 -33.42 -11.73 33.18
CA LYS A 272 -34.51 -11.20 34.03
C LYS A 272 -34.21 -9.84 34.66
N LEU A 273 -32.96 -9.58 35.04
CA LEU A 273 -32.54 -8.26 35.53
C LEU A 273 -32.86 -7.16 34.50
N PHE A 274 -32.58 -7.42 33.22
CA PHE A 274 -32.84 -6.51 32.10
C PHE A 274 -34.31 -6.45 31.63
N GLU A 275 -35.25 -7.08 32.35
CA GLU A 275 -36.71 -6.95 32.11
C GLU A 275 -37.38 -5.85 32.96
N LYS A 276 -36.73 -5.42 34.04
CA LYS A 276 -37.23 -4.41 34.99
C LYS A 276 -37.20 -3.00 34.35
N ASP A 277 -37.80 -1.99 34.98
CA ASP A 277 -37.63 -0.57 34.57
C ASP A 277 -36.48 0.12 35.35
N SER A 278 -36.08 -0.46 36.48
CA SER A 278 -35.08 0.03 37.43
C SER A 278 -34.45 -1.14 38.19
N PHE A 279 -33.25 -0.96 38.75
CA PHE A 279 -32.58 -1.96 39.58
C PHE A 279 -32.52 -1.52 41.05
N THR A 280 -32.82 -2.41 42.00
CA THR A 280 -32.43 -2.26 43.41
C THR A 280 -31.06 -2.91 43.68
N LEU A 281 -30.51 -2.78 44.88
CA LEU A 281 -29.28 -3.51 45.25
C LEU A 281 -29.52 -5.02 45.35
N GLU A 282 -30.70 -5.43 45.80
CA GLU A 282 -31.12 -6.83 45.91
C GLU A 282 -31.14 -7.49 44.53
N ASP A 283 -31.68 -6.81 43.52
CA ASP A 283 -31.68 -7.27 42.12
C ASP A 283 -30.27 -7.59 41.59
N TRP A 284 -29.27 -6.81 42.01
CA TRP A 284 -27.86 -7.07 41.70
C TRP A 284 -27.28 -8.22 42.53
N LEU A 285 -27.68 -8.34 43.81
CA LEU A 285 -27.18 -9.37 44.71
C LEU A 285 -27.72 -10.77 44.38
N GLU A 286 -28.90 -10.87 43.75
CA GLU A 286 -29.50 -12.11 43.20
C GLU A 286 -28.67 -12.76 42.06
N LEU A 287 -27.81 -12.00 41.37
CA LEU A 287 -26.96 -12.53 40.31
C LEU A 287 -25.95 -13.58 40.81
N PRO A 288 -25.41 -14.47 39.94
CA PRO A 288 -24.40 -15.44 40.33
C PRO A 288 -23.09 -14.80 40.83
N ASP A 289 -22.45 -15.42 41.83
CA ASP A 289 -21.28 -14.87 42.51
C ASP A 289 -19.96 -15.10 41.75
N ALA A 290 -19.34 -14.00 41.32
CA ALA A 290 -18.08 -14.00 40.58
C ALA A 290 -16.85 -14.39 41.42
N GLU A 291 -16.96 -14.46 42.76
CA GLU A 291 -15.87 -14.99 43.60
C GLU A 291 -15.72 -16.52 43.50
N THR A 292 -16.74 -17.21 42.99
CA THR A 292 -16.71 -18.67 42.79
C THR A 292 -16.42 -19.08 41.34
N GLU A 293 -16.79 -18.23 40.38
CA GLU A 293 -16.77 -18.54 38.94
C GLU A 293 -15.36 -18.66 38.35
N ARG A 294 -15.05 -19.81 37.74
CA ARG A 294 -13.74 -20.07 37.10
C ARG A 294 -13.75 -19.98 35.58
N ARG A 295 -14.92 -19.94 34.96
CA ARG A 295 -15.06 -19.83 33.50
C ARG A 295 -14.53 -18.50 32.98
N MET A 296 -14.32 -18.45 31.67
CA MET A 296 -14.16 -17.22 30.91
C MET A 296 -15.48 -16.45 30.92
N GLY A 297 -15.45 -15.12 30.98
CA GLY A 297 -16.67 -14.33 30.84
C GLY A 297 -16.58 -12.90 31.35
N ILE A 298 -17.75 -12.33 31.63
CA ILE A 298 -17.95 -10.95 32.05
C ILE A 298 -18.42 -10.90 33.50
N TYR A 299 -17.79 -10.04 34.29
CA TYR A 299 -18.18 -9.74 35.65
C TYR A 299 -18.49 -8.25 35.83
N VAL A 300 -19.17 -7.94 36.93
CA VAL A 300 -19.49 -6.60 37.37
C VAL A 300 -19.11 -6.42 38.84
N PHE A 301 -18.57 -5.25 39.17
CA PHE A 301 -18.46 -4.75 40.54
C PHE A 301 -19.58 -3.74 40.77
N ILE A 302 -20.46 -4.02 41.74
CA ILE A 302 -21.43 -3.06 42.27
C ILE A 302 -20.84 -2.46 43.54
N VAL A 303 -20.42 -1.21 43.48
CA VAL A 303 -19.88 -0.44 44.60
C VAL A 303 -21.01 0.37 45.22
N VAL A 304 -21.25 0.23 46.53
CA VAL A 304 -22.16 1.14 47.24
C VAL A 304 -21.39 2.44 47.48
N GLU A 305 -21.91 3.54 46.92
CA GLU A 305 -21.34 4.87 47.09
C GLU A 305 -21.75 5.41 48.45
N ASP A 306 -22.97 5.90 48.59
CA ASP A 306 -23.51 6.48 49.82
C ASP A 306 -25.02 6.17 49.93
N GLU A 307 -25.54 6.16 51.16
CA GLU A 307 -26.96 5.94 51.50
C GLU A 307 -27.61 7.32 51.76
N ILE A 308 -28.62 7.71 50.98
CA ILE A 308 -29.33 8.99 51.13
C ILE A 308 -30.79 8.72 51.47
N GLY A 309 -31.05 8.47 52.76
CA GLY A 309 -32.35 7.98 53.22
C GLY A 309 -32.53 6.53 52.80
N ASP A 310 -33.63 6.24 52.10
CA ASP A 310 -33.92 4.90 51.56
C ASP A 310 -33.33 4.68 50.15
N GLU A 311 -32.68 5.69 49.55
CA GLU A 311 -32.04 5.60 48.23
C GLU A 311 -30.55 5.24 48.34
N LEU A 312 -30.17 4.11 47.73
CA LEU A 312 -28.80 3.62 47.62
C LEU A 312 -28.14 4.11 46.33
N ILE A 313 -27.14 4.97 46.43
CA ILE A 313 -26.34 5.36 45.27
C ILE A 313 -25.31 4.27 44.99
N ILE A 314 -25.36 3.66 43.80
CA ILE A 314 -24.43 2.61 43.37
C ILE A 314 -23.56 3.06 42.19
N ALA A 315 -22.30 2.62 42.20
CA ALA A 315 -21.37 2.79 41.10
C ALA A 315 -20.95 1.45 40.50
N ILE A 316 -20.90 1.36 39.18
CA ILE A 316 -20.82 0.09 38.47
C ILE A 316 -19.58 0.05 37.57
N TYR A 317 -18.75 -0.99 37.73
CA TYR A 317 -17.63 -1.32 36.84
C TYR A 317 -17.88 -2.68 36.19
N VAL A 318 -17.82 -2.75 34.86
CA VAL A 318 -17.87 -3.98 34.07
C VAL A 318 -16.45 -4.37 33.63
N GLY A 319 -16.15 -5.67 33.57
CA GLY A 319 -14.89 -6.16 33.00
C GLY A 319 -14.97 -7.62 32.56
N SER A 320 -14.03 -8.04 31.70
CA SER A 320 -13.88 -9.43 31.27
C SER A 320 -12.67 -10.14 31.88
N SER A 321 -12.66 -11.47 31.83
CA SER A 321 -11.50 -12.33 32.15
C SER A 321 -11.56 -13.69 31.46
N ILE A 322 -10.40 -14.35 31.36
CA ILE A 322 -10.24 -15.76 30.95
C ILE A 322 -10.55 -16.72 32.11
N GLU A 323 -10.23 -16.34 33.36
CA GLU A 323 -10.77 -16.95 34.60
C GLU A 323 -11.32 -15.81 35.48
N ILE A 324 -12.63 -15.75 35.68
CA ILE A 324 -13.29 -14.64 36.41
C ILE A 324 -12.74 -14.51 37.84
N ARG A 325 -12.81 -15.56 38.65
CA ARG A 325 -12.38 -15.58 40.07
C ARG A 325 -10.95 -15.09 40.30
N VAL A 326 -9.98 -15.48 39.45
CA VAL A 326 -8.59 -15.02 39.59
C VAL A 326 -8.52 -13.51 39.41
N ARG A 327 -9.18 -12.97 38.37
CA ARG A 327 -9.22 -11.54 38.12
C ARG A 327 -9.98 -10.77 39.21
N ILE A 328 -11.06 -11.32 39.77
CA ILE A 328 -11.73 -10.77 40.95
C ILE A 328 -10.79 -10.71 42.16
N GLY A 329 -10.02 -11.77 42.40
CA GLY A 329 -8.98 -11.80 43.44
C GLY A 329 -7.95 -10.69 43.26
N THR A 330 -7.37 -10.56 42.07
CA THR A 330 -6.41 -9.49 41.74
C THR A 330 -7.02 -8.09 41.84
N HIS A 331 -8.29 -7.90 41.45
CA HIS A 331 -9.03 -6.65 41.67
C HIS A 331 -9.22 -6.30 43.15
N LYS A 332 -9.21 -7.27 44.07
CA LYS A 332 -9.32 -7.06 45.52
C LYS A 332 -7.96 -6.84 46.22
N GLU A 333 -6.83 -7.02 45.54
CA GLU A 333 -5.51 -6.79 46.14
C GLU A 333 -5.17 -5.29 46.29
N PRO A 334 -4.81 -4.80 47.50
CA PRO A 334 -4.35 -3.41 47.69
C PRO A 334 -3.10 -3.03 46.88
N LYS A 335 -2.30 -4.03 46.47
CA LYS A 335 -1.16 -3.86 45.57
C LYS A 335 -1.62 -3.44 44.18
N THR A 336 -2.62 -4.11 43.61
CA THR A 336 -3.22 -3.77 42.31
C THR A 336 -3.77 -2.35 42.31
N TRP A 337 -4.42 -1.94 43.41
CA TRP A 337 -4.92 -0.57 43.59
C TRP A 337 -3.82 0.48 43.66
N SER A 338 -2.67 0.11 44.25
CA SER A 338 -1.53 1.02 44.47
C SER A 338 -0.72 1.27 43.19
N ILE A 339 -0.70 0.29 42.28
CA ILE A 339 -0.17 0.39 40.92
C ILE A 339 -1.13 1.23 40.06
N ASN A 340 -2.39 0.82 39.97
CA ASN A 340 -3.36 1.36 39.01
C ASN A 340 -4.12 2.58 39.59
N ARG A 341 -3.39 3.61 40.04
CA ARG A 341 -3.93 4.73 40.82
C ARG A 341 -5.08 5.49 40.14
N GLY A 342 -5.05 5.58 38.81
CA GLY A 342 -6.04 6.32 38.00
C GLY A 342 -7.46 5.73 38.02
N SER A 343 -7.58 4.40 38.10
CA SER A 343 -8.87 3.67 38.07
C SER A 343 -9.86 4.18 39.13
N LEU A 344 -11.13 4.36 38.72
CA LEU A 344 -12.21 4.78 39.61
C LEU A 344 -12.62 3.68 40.58
N LEU A 345 -12.77 2.44 40.11
CA LEU A 345 -13.02 1.28 40.98
C LEU A 345 -11.98 1.20 42.09
N TYR A 346 -10.69 1.19 41.74
CA TYR A 346 -9.63 1.12 42.74
C TYR A 346 -9.55 2.36 43.63
N ARG A 347 -10.06 3.52 43.20
CA ARG A 347 -10.19 4.72 44.05
C ARG A 347 -11.24 4.51 45.13
N LYS A 348 -12.40 3.93 44.79
CA LYS A 348 -13.48 3.61 45.72
C LYS A 348 -13.08 2.49 46.69
N LEU A 349 -12.43 1.43 46.20
CA LEU A 349 -11.89 0.36 47.04
C LEU A 349 -10.82 0.87 48.03
N ARG A 350 -9.91 1.75 47.60
CA ARG A 350 -8.95 2.44 48.51
C ARG A 350 -9.63 3.35 49.54
N GLN A 351 -10.87 3.78 49.32
CA GLN A 351 -11.68 4.55 50.28
C GLN A 351 -12.45 3.65 51.25
N GLY A 352 -12.34 2.32 51.14
CA GLY A 352 -13.07 1.36 51.99
C GLY A 352 -14.55 1.25 51.65
N LYS A 353 -15.01 1.72 50.48
CA LYS A 353 -16.39 1.53 50.02
C LYS A 353 -16.65 0.06 49.72
N THR A 354 -17.78 -0.46 50.19
CA THR A 354 -18.21 -1.85 49.97
C THR A 354 -18.42 -2.11 48.48
N ALA A 355 -17.95 -3.25 47.99
CA ALA A 355 -18.15 -3.67 46.61
C ALA A 355 -18.48 -5.15 46.51
N TYR A 356 -19.57 -5.45 45.80
CA TYR A 356 -20.06 -6.80 45.51
C TYR A 356 -19.67 -7.20 44.09
N THR A 357 -19.33 -8.46 43.88
CA THR A 357 -18.88 -8.98 42.58
C THR A 357 -19.83 -10.04 42.05
N ARG A 358 -20.23 -9.90 40.78
CA ARG A 358 -21.27 -10.71 40.14
C ARG A 358 -20.94 -11.06 38.69
N VAL A 359 -21.48 -12.18 38.22
CA VAL A 359 -21.33 -12.64 36.84
C VAL A 359 -22.43 -12.03 35.97
N LEU A 360 -22.04 -11.47 34.82
CA LEU A 360 -22.95 -11.04 33.75
C LEU A 360 -23.01 -12.04 32.59
N ALA A 361 -21.91 -12.75 32.34
CA ALA A 361 -21.86 -13.87 31.41
C ALA A 361 -20.72 -14.82 31.77
N ALA A 362 -20.89 -16.13 31.54
CA ALA A 362 -19.85 -17.14 31.72
C ALA A 362 -19.95 -18.21 30.61
N PHE A 363 -18.84 -18.48 29.95
CA PHE A 363 -18.75 -19.38 28.79
C PHE A 363 -18.22 -20.76 29.21
N ASP A 364 -18.98 -21.82 28.93
CA ASP A 364 -18.55 -23.21 29.17
C ASP A 364 -17.46 -23.67 28.18
N THR A 365 -17.49 -23.15 26.95
CA THR A 365 -16.40 -23.29 25.98
C THR A 365 -15.69 -21.94 25.80
N PRO A 366 -14.36 -21.85 25.98
CA PRO A 366 -13.62 -20.61 25.75
C PRO A 366 -13.82 -20.03 24.35
N ILE A 367 -14.19 -18.75 24.29
CA ILE A 367 -14.38 -17.99 23.04
C ILE A 367 -13.15 -17.13 22.72
N GLU A 368 -13.05 -16.67 21.47
CA GLU A 368 -11.99 -15.75 21.06
C GLU A 368 -12.07 -14.41 21.78
N ARG A 369 -10.91 -13.88 22.19
CA ARG A 369 -10.82 -12.69 23.08
C ARG A 369 -11.47 -11.44 22.48
N GLY A 370 -11.55 -11.35 21.15
CA GLY A 370 -12.27 -10.26 20.47
C GLY A 370 -13.79 -10.29 20.68
N TYR A 371 -14.40 -11.48 20.81
CA TYR A 371 -15.83 -11.62 21.14
C TYR A 371 -16.09 -11.43 22.65
N LEU A 372 -15.16 -11.86 23.51
CA LEU A 372 -15.22 -11.58 24.94
C LEU A 372 -15.17 -10.07 25.22
N ASN A 373 -14.17 -9.38 24.66
CA ASN A 373 -14.05 -7.92 24.72
C ASN A 373 -15.24 -7.20 24.03
N LEU A 374 -15.89 -7.82 23.03
CA LEU A 374 -17.11 -7.28 22.41
C LEU A 374 -18.27 -7.29 23.41
N LEU A 375 -18.51 -8.41 24.09
CA LEU A 375 -19.57 -8.53 25.09
C LEU A 375 -19.32 -7.63 26.30
N GLU A 376 -18.06 -7.45 26.72
CA GLU A 376 -17.70 -6.42 27.72
C GLU A 376 -18.13 -5.01 27.24
N GLY A 377 -17.82 -4.66 25.97
CA GLY A 377 -18.25 -3.41 25.36
C GLY A 377 -19.78 -3.25 25.28
N LEU A 378 -20.52 -4.33 24.99
CA LEU A 378 -21.98 -4.33 24.96
C LEU A 378 -22.57 -4.09 26.36
N PHE A 379 -22.07 -4.77 27.40
CA PHE A 379 -22.53 -4.50 28.78
C PHE A 379 -22.16 -3.11 29.28
N ILE A 380 -20.98 -2.57 28.91
CA ILE A 380 -20.60 -1.17 29.19
C ILE A 380 -21.59 -0.18 28.55
N ILE A 381 -22.04 -0.43 27.32
CA ILE A 381 -23.08 0.38 26.65
C ILE A 381 -24.43 0.23 27.39
N MET A 382 -24.88 -0.99 27.63
CA MET A 382 -26.22 -1.26 28.16
C MET A 382 -26.39 -0.77 29.61
N LEU A 383 -25.35 -0.90 30.44
CA LEU A 383 -25.34 -0.43 31.83
C LEU A 383 -24.85 1.02 31.98
N GLY A 384 -24.27 1.62 30.93
CA GLY A 384 -23.84 3.03 30.95
C GLY A 384 -22.57 3.29 31.77
N THR A 385 -21.72 2.27 31.97
CA THR A 385 -20.61 2.36 32.94
C THR A 385 -19.40 3.14 32.44
N LEU A 386 -19.38 3.56 31.17
CA LEU A 386 -18.29 4.34 30.57
C LEU A 386 -18.30 5.79 31.07
N GLU A 387 -17.40 6.10 32.01
CA GLU A 387 -17.26 7.46 32.53
C GLU A 387 -16.82 8.43 31.43
N LYS A 388 -17.32 9.67 31.53
CA LYS A 388 -16.99 10.74 30.59
C LYS A 388 -15.53 11.16 30.72
N PRO A 389 -14.69 11.00 29.66
CA PRO A 389 -13.29 11.37 29.73
C PRO A 389 -13.13 12.89 29.83
N SER A 390 -12.43 13.35 30.87
CA SER A 390 -12.03 14.75 31.02
C SER A 390 -10.87 15.16 30.09
N PHE A 391 -10.13 14.18 29.57
CA PHE A 391 -9.11 14.31 28.54
C PHE A 391 -9.06 13.03 27.70
N SER A 392 -8.68 13.15 26.42
CA SER A 392 -8.54 11.98 25.54
C SER A 392 -7.33 11.13 25.93
N ASN A 393 -7.47 9.82 25.86
CA ASN A 393 -6.38 8.88 26.14
C ASN A 393 -6.55 7.59 25.31
N LYS A 394 -5.52 6.72 25.30
CA LYS A 394 -5.52 5.51 24.45
C LYS A 394 -6.57 4.45 24.82
N PHE A 395 -7.19 4.53 26.00
CA PHE A 395 -8.21 3.59 26.46
C PHE A 395 -9.64 4.09 26.24
N VAL A 396 -9.85 5.41 26.21
CA VAL A 396 -11.14 6.04 25.89
C VAL A 396 -10.92 7.45 25.30
N ARG A 397 -11.64 7.73 24.20
CA ARG A 397 -11.66 9.03 23.53
C ARG A 397 -13.00 9.74 23.76
N PRO A 398 -13.07 11.09 23.77
CA PRO A 398 -14.33 11.83 23.87
C PRO A 398 -15.36 11.45 22.79
N CYS A 399 -14.90 11.12 21.57
CA CYS A 399 -15.77 10.63 20.50
C CYS A 399 -16.41 9.26 20.82
N ALA A 400 -15.70 8.38 21.53
CA ALA A 400 -16.22 7.07 21.93
C ALA A 400 -17.29 7.20 23.02
N TRP A 401 -17.10 8.09 24.00
CA TRP A 401 -18.14 8.39 24.99
C TRP A 401 -19.41 8.95 24.34
N SER A 402 -19.28 9.95 23.47
CA SER A 402 -20.43 10.52 22.74
C SER A 402 -21.16 9.48 21.87
N PHE A 403 -20.43 8.52 21.29
CA PHE A 403 -20.98 7.44 20.49
C PHE A 403 -21.72 6.39 21.34
N VAL A 404 -21.22 6.07 22.54
CA VAL A 404 -21.92 5.21 23.50
C VAL A 404 -23.23 5.85 23.97
N GLU A 405 -23.24 7.15 24.23
CA GLU A 405 -24.48 7.87 24.59
C GLU A 405 -25.47 7.97 23.42
N GLU A 406 -25.01 8.21 22.19
CA GLU A 406 -25.86 8.16 20.98
C GLU A 406 -26.55 6.80 20.80
N ILE A 407 -25.81 5.71 21.05
CA ILE A 407 -26.35 4.34 21.05
C ILE A 407 -27.42 4.16 22.14
N ARG A 408 -27.13 4.60 23.37
CA ARG A 408 -28.04 4.45 24.52
C ARG A 408 -29.33 5.24 24.36
N GLU A 409 -29.24 6.49 23.85
CA GLU A 409 -30.40 7.31 23.50
C GLU A 409 -31.24 6.63 22.41
N ARG A 410 -30.62 6.25 21.29
CA ARG A 410 -31.35 5.72 20.11
C ARG A 410 -31.99 4.35 20.33
N ILE A 411 -31.45 3.53 21.22
CA ILE A 411 -32.01 2.21 21.58
C ILE A 411 -33.04 2.33 22.72
N GLY A 412 -33.14 3.50 23.36
CA GLY A 412 -34.00 3.73 24.52
C GLY A 412 -33.57 2.86 25.69
N ILE A 413 -32.33 3.04 26.14
CA ILE A 413 -31.74 2.34 27.30
C ILE A 413 -31.96 3.26 28.51
N PRO A 414 -32.96 3.00 29.39
CA PRO A 414 -33.37 3.96 30.42
C PRO A 414 -32.39 4.02 31.60
N TRP A 415 -31.77 2.88 31.92
CA TRP A 415 -30.89 2.70 33.07
C TRP A 415 -29.59 3.50 32.96
N GLY A 416 -29.03 3.84 34.13
CA GLY A 416 -27.71 4.45 34.24
C GLY A 416 -27.68 5.98 34.18
N ARG A 417 -28.81 6.65 34.45
CA ARG A 417 -28.79 8.08 34.82
C ARG A 417 -28.35 8.29 36.27
N ASP A 418 -28.71 7.33 37.12
CA ASP A 418 -28.58 7.43 38.58
C ASP A 418 -27.48 6.50 39.14
N THR A 419 -26.77 5.75 38.28
CA THR A 419 -25.64 4.90 38.65
C THR A 419 -24.31 5.47 38.14
N SER A 420 -23.35 5.69 39.01
CA SER A 420 -22.04 6.25 38.63
C SER A 420 -21.21 5.25 37.81
N GLY A 421 -20.80 5.61 36.59
CA GLY A 421 -19.92 4.79 35.76
C GLY A 421 -18.48 4.74 36.29
N LEU A 422 -17.86 3.55 36.32
CA LEU A 422 -16.48 3.35 36.80
C LEU A 422 -15.48 2.92 35.71
N ASN A 423 -15.93 2.65 34.48
CA ASN A 423 -15.05 2.28 33.36
C ASN A 423 -14.38 3.53 32.77
N LEU A 424 -13.07 3.69 32.97
CA LEU A 424 -12.22 4.68 32.27
C LEU A 424 -11.57 4.13 30.99
N ALA A 425 -12.05 2.99 30.51
CA ALA A 425 -11.51 2.28 29.36
C ALA A 425 -12.65 1.60 28.62
N PHE A 426 -12.68 1.71 27.29
CA PHE A 426 -13.69 1.08 26.45
C PHE A 426 -13.02 -0.01 25.59
N PRO A 427 -13.42 -1.29 25.72
CA PRO A 427 -12.82 -2.39 24.95
C PRO A 427 -12.86 -2.14 23.45
N LEU A 428 -13.91 -1.50 22.93
CA LEU A 428 -14.05 -1.26 21.50
C LEU A 428 -13.10 -0.17 20.94
N VAL A 429 -12.49 0.65 21.80
CA VAL A 429 -11.43 1.62 21.44
C VAL A 429 -10.04 1.01 21.55
N GLN A 430 -9.81 0.20 22.59
CA GLN A 430 -8.55 -0.54 22.80
C GLN A 430 -8.36 -1.64 21.73
N GLY A 431 -9.46 -2.24 21.30
CA GLY A 431 -9.47 -3.37 20.37
C GLY A 431 -9.08 -4.69 21.03
N PHE A 432 -8.58 -5.57 20.16
CA PHE A 432 -7.97 -6.84 20.50
C PHE A 432 -6.89 -7.13 19.46
N TYR A 433 -5.87 -7.89 19.87
CA TYR A 433 -4.92 -8.52 18.98
C TYR A 433 -5.36 -9.97 18.75
N ASN A 434 -5.68 -10.33 17.51
CA ASN A 434 -5.97 -11.72 17.16
C ASN A 434 -4.63 -12.50 17.14
N LYS A 435 -4.29 -13.13 18.27
CA LYS A 435 -3.10 -13.99 18.38
C LYS A 435 -3.12 -15.11 17.34
N GLY A 436 -4.27 -15.77 17.15
CA GLY A 436 -4.46 -16.83 16.16
C GLY A 436 -4.18 -16.41 14.72
N ALA A 437 -4.35 -15.13 14.35
CA ALA A 437 -4.03 -14.64 13.00
C ALA A 437 -2.53 -14.70 12.68
N ASN A 438 -1.66 -14.57 13.68
CA ASN A 438 -0.21 -14.61 13.51
C ASN A 438 0.43 -15.92 14.01
N GLU A 439 -0.15 -16.57 15.02
CA GLU A 439 0.25 -17.90 15.48
C GLU A 439 -0.11 -18.99 14.47
N ILE A 440 0.67 -20.07 14.39
CA ILE A 440 0.39 -21.21 13.49
C ILE A 440 -0.73 -22.07 14.11
N SER A 441 -1.97 -21.76 13.74
CA SER A 441 -3.16 -22.54 14.11
C SER A 441 -3.29 -23.82 13.25
N PRO A 442 -3.70 -24.98 13.82
CA PRO A 442 -4.08 -26.14 13.00
C PRO A 442 -5.29 -25.81 12.12
N CYS A 443 -5.40 -26.47 10.96
CA CYS A 443 -6.57 -26.33 10.11
C CYS A 443 -7.83 -26.76 10.88
N ALA A 444 -8.84 -25.89 10.93
CA ALA A 444 -10.10 -26.10 11.65
C ALA A 444 -10.78 -27.43 11.32
N HIS A 445 -10.73 -27.82 10.05
CA HIS A 445 -11.29 -29.07 9.53
C HIS A 445 -10.31 -30.26 9.61
N CYS A 446 -9.20 -30.23 8.87
CA CYS A 446 -8.32 -31.40 8.73
C CYS A 446 -7.21 -31.52 9.79
N GLY A 447 -7.16 -30.64 10.79
CA GLY A 447 -6.12 -30.61 11.84
C GLY A 447 -4.71 -30.22 11.36
N MET A 448 -4.44 -30.20 10.05
CA MET A 448 -3.10 -29.94 9.51
C MET A 448 -2.58 -28.54 9.89
N MET A 449 -1.46 -28.50 10.59
CA MET A 449 -0.72 -27.28 10.93
C MET A 449 -0.01 -26.70 9.69
N PRO A 450 -0.23 -25.43 9.32
CA PRO A 450 0.54 -24.74 8.28
C PRO A 450 2.04 -24.82 8.56
N GLY A 451 2.81 -25.35 7.61
CA GLY A 451 4.27 -25.46 7.75
C GLY A 451 4.77 -26.50 8.75
N SER A 452 3.91 -27.30 9.42
CA SER A 452 4.34 -28.36 10.35
C SER A 452 4.28 -29.78 9.77
N LEU A 453 4.50 -29.91 8.46
CA LEU A 453 5.12 -31.11 7.89
C LEU A 453 6.61 -31.18 8.28
N LYS A 454 6.89 -31.10 9.59
CA LYS A 454 8.20 -31.43 10.16
C LYS A 454 8.44 -32.91 9.87
N HIS A 455 9.27 -33.19 8.86
CA HIS A 455 9.91 -34.49 8.73
C HIS A 455 10.73 -34.70 10.01
N ARG A 456 10.19 -35.48 10.95
CA ARG A 456 10.86 -35.76 12.23
C ARG A 456 12.15 -36.50 11.91
N LYS A 457 13.31 -35.85 12.05
CA LYS A 457 14.60 -36.50 11.85
C LYS A 457 14.75 -37.65 12.83
N MET A 458 14.64 -38.86 12.30
CA MET A 458 15.48 -39.96 12.78
C MET A 458 16.86 -39.75 12.15
N MET A 459 17.87 -39.73 13.01
CA MET A 459 19.28 -39.41 12.73
C MET A 459 19.58 -37.94 12.37
N GLU A 460 20.39 -37.35 13.25
CA GLU A 460 21.47 -36.36 13.03
C GLU A 460 21.16 -35.02 12.30
N GLY A 461 21.46 -33.91 12.97
CA GLY A 461 21.19 -32.53 12.50
C GLY A 461 21.92 -32.17 11.19
N THR A 462 21.46 -31.22 10.38
CA THR A 462 20.72 -29.98 10.69
C THR A 462 19.19 -30.06 10.60
N GLU A 463 18.46 -29.11 11.21
CA GLU A 463 17.01 -28.89 11.02
C GLU A 463 16.75 -27.77 9.98
N GLU A 464 16.84 -28.08 8.68
CA GLU A 464 16.14 -27.27 7.67
C GLU A 464 14.72 -27.81 7.47
N ALA A 465 13.78 -27.32 8.29
CA ALA A 465 12.37 -27.61 8.13
C ALA A 465 11.86 -26.97 6.83
N LEU A 466 11.34 -27.78 5.90
CA LEU A 466 10.79 -27.29 4.64
C LEU A 466 9.48 -26.52 4.92
N HIS A 467 9.59 -25.22 5.20
CA HIS A 467 8.48 -24.32 5.53
C HIS A 467 7.59 -24.08 4.30
N ILE A 468 6.72 -25.05 4.01
CA ILE A 468 5.57 -24.85 3.13
C ILE A 468 4.61 -23.90 3.86
N GLN A 469 4.73 -22.60 3.56
CA GLN A 469 3.76 -21.60 3.96
C GLN A 469 2.44 -21.88 3.23
N PHE A 470 1.54 -22.63 3.87
CA PHE A 470 0.16 -22.74 3.41
C PHE A 470 -0.54 -21.41 3.71
N THR A 471 -1.05 -20.75 2.67
CA THR A 471 -1.99 -19.64 2.83
C THR A 471 -3.14 -20.07 3.74
N ARG A 472 -3.50 -19.23 4.70
CA ARG A 472 -4.61 -19.46 5.62
C ARG A 472 -5.82 -18.64 5.20
N TYR A 473 -6.99 -19.25 5.34
CA TYR A 473 -8.29 -18.65 5.07
C TYR A 473 -9.14 -18.80 6.33
N CYS A 474 -10.04 -17.86 6.62
CA CYS A 474 -10.95 -18.02 7.76
C CYS A 474 -11.89 -19.21 7.47
N ASP A 475 -12.14 -20.07 8.46
CA ASP A 475 -12.98 -21.28 8.33
C ASP A 475 -14.41 -20.93 7.94
N TYR A 476 -14.97 -19.93 8.63
CA TYR A 476 -16.18 -19.24 8.23
C TYR A 476 -15.79 -17.87 7.67
N SER A 477 -16.18 -17.55 6.43
CA SER A 477 -15.84 -16.26 5.80
C SER A 477 -16.49 -15.05 6.49
N GLY A 478 -17.55 -15.29 7.26
CA GLY A 478 -18.18 -14.30 8.13
C GLY A 478 -17.43 -14.04 9.44
N ASP A 479 -16.62 -14.98 9.94
CA ASP A 479 -15.89 -14.84 11.21
C ASP A 479 -14.38 -14.64 10.99
N PRO A 480 -13.86 -13.39 11.10
CA PRO A 480 -12.44 -13.09 10.94
C PRO A 480 -11.60 -13.34 12.20
N LEU A 481 -12.20 -13.84 13.29
CA LEU A 481 -11.51 -14.28 14.52
C LEU A 481 -11.43 -15.79 14.63
N GLY A 482 -12.38 -16.49 14.02
CA GLY A 482 -12.53 -17.93 14.04
C GLY A 482 -11.32 -18.69 13.50
N ARG A 483 -11.41 -20.02 13.63
CA ARG A 483 -10.38 -20.97 13.23
C ARG A 483 -10.03 -20.80 11.74
N TYR A 484 -8.84 -21.23 11.34
CA TYR A 484 -8.39 -21.09 9.95
C TYR A 484 -8.49 -22.42 9.19
N ARG A 485 -8.95 -22.38 7.94
CA ARG A 485 -8.70 -23.45 6.95
C ARG A 485 -7.30 -23.28 6.36
N CYS A 486 -6.62 -24.39 6.10
CA CYS A 486 -5.48 -24.38 5.20
C CYS A 486 -5.97 -24.21 3.75
N LEU A 487 -5.12 -23.62 2.89
CA LEU A 487 -5.35 -23.44 1.45
C LEU A 487 -6.08 -24.63 0.81
N TRP A 488 -5.60 -25.87 1.00
CA TRP A 488 -6.23 -27.03 0.36
C TRP A 488 -7.66 -27.31 0.85
N CYS A 489 -7.99 -27.15 2.14
CA CYS A 489 -9.38 -27.31 2.60
C CYS A 489 -10.30 -26.17 2.14
N HIS A 490 -9.74 -24.98 1.90
CA HIS A 490 -10.46 -23.86 1.30
C HIS A 490 -10.71 -24.10 -0.20
N ASP A 491 -9.64 -24.37 -0.97
CA ASP A 491 -9.69 -24.73 -2.40
C ASP A 491 -10.58 -25.94 -2.69
N PHE A 492 -10.72 -26.86 -1.73
CA PHE A 492 -11.62 -28.01 -1.83
C PHE A 492 -13.08 -27.57 -1.64
N ASN A 493 -13.37 -26.78 -0.60
CA ASN A 493 -14.71 -26.26 -0.36
C ASN A 493 -15.20 -25.29 -1.44
N GLU A 494 -14.33 -24.49 -2.06
CA GLU A 494 -14.73 -23.61 -3.17
C GLU A 494 -15.04 -24.37 -4.48
N ARG A 495 -14.54 -25.60 -4.65
CA ARG A 495 -14.74 -26.39 -5.89
C ARG A 495 -15.78 -27.49 -5.77
N GLU A 496 -15.90 -28.10 -4.60
CA GLU A 496 -16.78 -29.26 -4.36
C GLU A 496 -18.02 -28.88 -3.51
N GLU A 497 -18.16 -27.59 -3.12
CA GLU A 497 -19.18 -27.03 -2.21
C GLU A 497 -19.29 -27.72 -0.83
N ARG A 498 -18.32 -28.58 -0.48
CA ARG A 498 -18.22 -29.33 0.77
C ARG A 498 -16.79 -29.35 1.30
N LEU A 499 -16.63 -29.64 2.58
CA LEU A 499 -15.32 -29.99 3.14
C LEU A 499 -14.87 -31.40 2.69
N PRO A 500 -13.55 -31.66 2.58
CA PRO A 500 -13.04 -32.98 2.21
C PRO A 500 -13.33 -34.04 3.28
N SER A 501 -13.57 -35.28 2.88
CA SER A 501 -13.71 -36.40 3.81
C SER A 501 -12.40 -36.68 4.54
N ARG A 502 -12.46 -37.43 5.64
CA ARG A 502 -11.25 -37.88 6.34
C ARG A 502 -10.33 -38.72 5.43
N GLU A 503 -10.89 -39.52 4.54
CA GLU A 503 -10.13 -40.32 3.57
C GLU A 503 -9.44 -39.42 2.54
N GLU A 504 -10.13 -38.41 2.01
CA GLU A 504 -9.55 -37.41 1.09
C GLU A 504 -8.44 -36.59 1.77
N VAL A 505 -8.57 -36.31 3.08
CA VAL A 505 -7.51 -35.70 3.90
C VAL A 505 -6.29 -36.63 4.03
N GLU A 506 -6.51 -37.91 4.36
CA GLU A 506 -5.43 -38.88 4.56
C GLU A 506 -4.71 -39.22 3.23
N GLU A 507 -5.44 -39.36 2.11
CA GLU A 507 -4.87 -39.44 0.76
C GLU A 507 -4.02 -38.21 0.42
N ARG A 508 -4.52 -37.01 0.74
CA ARG A 508 -3.79 -35.76 0.45
C ARG A 508 -2.51 -35.65 1.28
N ILE A 509 -2.54 -36.07 2.55
CA ILE A 509 -1.36 -36.14 3.41
C ILE A 509 -0.35 -37.15 2.84
N ALA A 510 -0.81 -38.34 2.41
CA ALA A 510 0.05 -39.33 1.75
C ALA A 510 0.70 -38.77 0.46
N TRP A 511 -0.05 -38.02 -0.36
CA TRP A 511 0.48 -37.35 -1.55
C TRP A 511 1.57 -36.32 -1.22
N TYR A 512 1.35 -35.47 -0.21
CA TYR A 512 2.36 -34.50 0.23
C TYR A 512 3.61 -35.18 0.82
N LEU A 513 3.44 -36.24 1.62
CA LEU A 513 4.56 -37.03 2.15
C LEU A 513 5.38 -37.69 1.04
N LEU A 514 4.72 -38.28 0.03
CA LEU A 514 5.40 -38.92 -1.09
C LEU A 514 6.14 -37.90 -1.97
N ARG A 515 5.52 -36.73 -2.23
CA ARG A 515 6.18 -35.62 -2.93
C ARG A 515 7.35 -35.04 -2.12
N GLY A 516 7.23 -35.00 -0.80
CA GLY A 516 8.32 -34.59 0.11
C GLY A 516 9.51 -35.53 0.04
N LYS A 517 9.29 -36.84 0.12
CA LYS A 517 10.35 -37.85 -0.04
C LYS A 517 11.00 -37.80 -1.44
N LEU A 518 10.20 -37.63 -2.50
CA LEU A 518 10.71 -37.52 -3.88
C LEU A 518 11.53 -36.23 -4.10
N LYS A 519 11.24 -35.16 -3.36
CA LYS A 519 12.12 -33.98 -3.32
C LYS A 519 13.42 -34.30 -2.58
N TRP A 520 13.32 -34.95 -1.40
CA TRP A 520 14.47 -35.32 -0.58
C TRP A 520 15.46 -36.23 -1.31
N SER A 521 15.00 -37.23 -2.09
CA SER A 521 15.87 -38.13 -2.85
C SER A 521 16.74 -37.40 -3.90
N ARG A 522 16.32 -36.22 -4.36
CA ARG A 522 17.09 -35.36 -5.27
C ARG A 522 18.11 -34.50 -4.54
N GLU A 523 17.70 -33.95 -3.40
CA GLU A 523 18.52 -33.02 -2.60
C GLU A 523 19.56 -33.75 -1.75
N ALA A 524 19.32 -35.02 -1.40
CA ALA A 524 20.26 -35.91 -0.73
C ALA A 524 20.21 -37.32 -1.36
N PRO A 525 21.00 -37.60 -2.42
CA PRO A 525 21.06 -38.93 -3.05
C PRO A 525 21.47 -40.06 -2.09
N GLU A 526 22.28 -39.75 -1.07
CA GLU A 526 22.71 -40.68 -0.02
C GLU A 526 21.56 -41.12 0.92
N SER A 527 20.37 -40.52 0.82
CA SER A 527 19.21 -40.85 1.66
C SER A 527 18.61 -42.26 1.42
N GLY A 528 19.09 -43.00 0.43
CA GLY A 528 18.71 -44.40 0.16
C GLY A 528 17.32 -44.58 -0.45
N TYR A 529 16.58 -43.51 -0.73
CA TYR A 529 15.27 -43.56 -1.36
C TYR A 529 15.36 -43.67 -2.89
N GLU A 530 15.50 -44.89 -3.41
CA GLU A 530 15.34 -45.13 -4.86
C GLU A 530 13.86 -45.09 -5.25
N PHE A 531 13.45 -44.02 -5.94
CA PHE A 531 12.13 -43.94 -6.56
C PHE A 531 12.17 -44.33 -8.04
N ARG A 532 11.11 -45.02 -8.49
CA ARG A 532 10.94 -45.51 -9.85
C ARG A 532 9.57 -45.13 -10.40
N CYS A 533 9.49 -44.85 -11.70
CA CYS A 533 8.26 -44.62 -12.43
C CYS A 533 7.35 -45.87 -12.39
N ALA A 534 6.12 -45.72 -11.91
CA ALA A 534 5.12 -46.78 -11.82
C ALA A 534 4.62 -47.31 -13.18
N GLN A 535 4.95 -46.64 -14.29
CA GLN A 535 4.58 -47.03 -15.66
C GLN A 535 5.74 -47.69 -16.43
N CYS A 536 6.98 -47.21 -16.29
CA CYS A 536 8.13 -47.71 -17.07
C CYS A 536 9.34 -48.19 -16.26
N GLY A 537 9.29 -48.13 -14.92
CA GLY A 537 10.37 -48.60 -14.03
C GLY A 537 11.63 -47.72 -13.96
N ALA A 538 11.71 -46.67 -14.77
CA ALA A 538 12.83 -45.73 -14.80
C ALA A 538 13.02 -45.04 -13.44
N SER A 539 14.26 -44.97 -12.96
CA SER A 539 14.66 -44.25 -11.74
C SER A 539 14.64 -42.73 -11.95
N ASP A 540 14.53 -41.99 -10.86
CA ASP A 540 14.73 -40.53 -10.87
C ASP A 540 16.18 -40.20 -11.28
N GLY A 541 16.36 -39.21 -12.16
CA GLY A 541 17.68 -38.87 -12.70
C GLY A 541 17.62 -37.64 -13.62
N PRO A 542 18.77 -37.17 -14.14
CA PRO A 542 18.85 -35.94 -14.94
C PRO A 542 17.93 -36.00 -16.18
N ASP A 543 17.91 -37.15 -16.88
CA ASP A 543 17.10 -37.37 -18.09
C ASP A 543 15.65 -37.79 -17.78
N ASN A 544 15.33 -38.10 -16.53
CA ASN A 544 14.04 -38.67 -16.11
C ASN A 544 13.58 -38.07 -14.78
N GLN A 545 13.14 -36.80 -14.81
CA GLN A 545 12.46 -36.22 -13.67
C GLN A 545 11.13 -36.93 -13.39
N LEU A 546 11.05 -37.61 -12.24
CA LEU A 546 9.81 -38.13 -11.69
C LEU A 546 8.91 -37.03 -11.08
N PHE A 547 7.60 -37.27 -11.01
CA PHE A 547 6.64 -36.47 -10.24
C PHE A 547 5.53 -37.36 -9.67
N VAL A 548 4.76 -36.84 -8.71
CA VAL A 548 3.66 -37.57 -8.05
C VAL A 548 2.31 -37.18 -8.65
N GLU A 549 1.66 -38.10 -9.36
CA GLU A 549 0.26 -37.98 -9.82
C GLU A 549 -0.71 -37.74 -8.65
N ARG A 550 -1.90 -37.20 -8.94
CA ARG A 550 -2.96 -37.05 -7.93
C ARG A 550 -3.30 -38.36 -7.21
N SER A 551 -3.22 -39.51 -7.88
CA SER A 551 -3.48 -40.84 -7.32
C SER A 551 -2.30 -41.44 -6.53
N GLY A 552 -1.35 -40.61 -6.06
CA GLY A 552 -0.19 -41.06 -5.28
C GLY A 552 0.82 -41.94 -6.05
N ARG A 553 0.73 -42.04 -7.37
CA ARG A 553 1.71 -42.77 -8.19
C ARG A 553 2.86 -41.85 -8.59
N ILE A 554 4.07 -42.40 -8.66
CA ILE A 554 5.25 -41.68 -9.15
C ILE A 554 5.45 -42.02 -10.63
N VAL A 555 5.62 -41.03 -11.51
CA VAL A 555 5.78 -41.23 -12.97
C VAL A 555 6.82 -40.26 -13.57
N CYS A 556 7.47 -40.62 -14.68
CA CYS A 556 8.50 -39.78 -15.32
C CYS A 556 7.92 -38.81 -16.34
N TYR A 557 8.45 -37.58 -16.34
CA TYR A 557 8.03 -36.50 -17.22
C TYR A 557 8.38 -36.79 -18.69
N GLY A 558 9.62 -37.19 -18.95
CA GLY A 558 10.18 -37.31 -20.31
C GLY A 558 9.65 -38.47 -21.18
N LEU A 559 9.25 -39.60 -20.58
CA LEU A 559 8.82 -40.78 -21.35
C LEU A 559 7.31 -41.04 -21.33
N CYS A 560 6.61 -40.72 -20.23
CA CYS A 560 5.21 -41.11 -20.05
C CYS A 560 4.24 -39.92 -20.05
N ALA A 561 4.57 -38.82 -19.36
CA ALA A 561 3.64 -37.70 -19.22
C ALA A 561 3.57 -36.81 -20.48
N LEU A 562 4.73 -36.52 -21.10
CA LEU A 562 4.77 -35.58 -22.24
C LEU A 562 4.03 -36.11 -23.47
N LYS A 563 4.34 -37.33 -23.91
CA LYS A 563 3.79 -37.91 -25.16
C LYS A 563 2.27 -37.95 -25.15
N ALA A 564 1.70 -38.72 -24.22
CA ALA A 564 0.25 -38.89 -24.11
C ALA A 564 -0.50 -37.55 -24.02
N ASN A 565 0.00 -36.58 -23.24
CA ASN A 565 -0.73 -35.33 -23.01
C ASN A 565 -0.53 -34.29 -24.12
N ILE A 566 0.62 -34.27 -24.80
CA ILE A 566 0.89 -33.33 -25.91
C ILE A 566 0.26 -33.83 -27.21
N GLU A 567 0.36 -35.12 -27.51
CA GLU A 567 -0.16 -35.68 -28.77
C GLU A 567 -1.70 -35.60 -28.78
N GLU A 568 -2.37 -36.03 -27.69
CA GLU A 568 -3.82 -35.89 -27.52
C GLU A 568 -4.30 -34.43 -27.63
N LYS A 569 -3.59 -33.47 -27.01
CA LYS A 569 -3.95 -32.05 -27.06
C LYS A 569 -3.68 -31.39 -28.41
N LYS A 570 -2.58 -31.73 -29.10
CA LYS A 570 -2.30 -31.23 -30.45
C LYS A 570 -3.37 -31.68 -31.42
N GLU A 571 -3.75 -32.96 -31.37
CA GLU A 571 -4.86 -33.52 -32.15
C GLU A 571 -6.18 -32.76 -31.85
N LEU A 572 -6.52 -32.60 -30.58
CA LEU A 572 -7.75 -31.91 -30.13
C LEU A 572 -7.78 -30.40 -30.37
N TYR A 573 -6.62 -29.75 -30.52
CA TYR A 573 -6.54 -28.32 -30.85
C TYR A 573 -6.60 -28.12 -32.37
N LYS A 574 -5.83 -28.91 -33.13
CA LYS A 574 -5.84 -28.89 -34.61
C LYS A 574 -7.25 -29.15 -35.15
N ASN A 575 -7.88 -30.24 -34.73
CA ASN A 575 -9.25 -30.60 -35.12
C ASN A 575 -10.33 -29.57 -34.70
N ARG A 576 -10.01 -28.63 -33.79
CA ARG A 576 -10.88 -27.49 -33.44
C ARG A 576 -10.56 -26.23 -34.24
N MET A 577 -9.29 -25.94 -34.51
CA MET A 577 -8.91 -24.79 -35.35
C MET A 577 -9.24 -25.01 -36.83
N ASP A 578 -9.29 -26.26 -37.28
CA ASP A 578 -9.72 -26.62 -38.64
C ASP A 578 -11.24 -26.42 -38.87
N ASP A 579 -12.05 -26.30 -37.81
CA ASP A 579 -13.46 -25.86 -37.92
C ASP A 579 -13.54 -24.32 -38.12
N PRO A 580 -14.08 -23.83 -39.26
CA PRO A 580 -14.23 -22.40 -39.50
C PRO A 580 -15.18 -21.70 -38.53
N GLU A 581 -16.20 -22.39 -37.99
CA GLU A 581 -17.13 -21.80 -37.02
C GLU A 581 -16.48 -21.67 -35.64
N TYR A 582 -15.74 -22.68 -35.17
CA TYR A 582 -14.92 -22.58 -33.96
C TYR A 582 -13.89 -21.47 -34.07
N ARG A 583 -13.11 -21.43 -35.17
CA ARG A 583 -12.10 -20.40 -35.41
C ARG A 583 -12.73 -18.99 -35.34
N LYS A 584 -13.82 -18.77 -36.08
CA LYS A 584 -14.55 -17.49 -36.09
C LYS A 584 -15.13 -17.12 -34.71
N ARG A 585 -15.68 -18.09 -33.98
CA ARG A 585 -16.20 -17.90 -32.62
C ARG A 585 -15.08 -17.44 -31.67
N VAL A 586 -13.94 -18.12 -31.64
CA VAL A 586 -12.79 -17.74 -30.82
C VAL A 586 -12.28 -16.34 -31.19
N THR A 587 -12.21 -16.00 -32.48
CA THR A 587 -11.83 -14.65 -32.93
C THR A 587 -12.79 -13.56 -32.43
N GLU A 588 -14.11 -13.78 -32.47
CA GLU A 588 -15.08 -12.78 -31.98
C GLU A 588 -15.17 -12.75 -30.45
N GLU A 589 -15.06 -13.89 -29.76
CA GLU A 589 -14.95 -13.96 -28.29
C GLU A 589 -13.69 -13.22 -27.78
N TRP A 590 -12.56 -13.37 -28.48
CA TRP A 590 -11.33 -12.63 -28.18
C TRP A 590 -11.51 -11.12 -28.40
N LYS A 591 -12.15 -10.70 -29.51
CA LYS A 591 -12.46 -9.28 -29.77
C LYS A 591 -13.38 -8.69 -28.70
N GLU A 592 -14.43 -9.41 -28.29
CA GLU A 592 -15.35 -8.95 -27.24
C GLU A 592 -14.65 -8.89 -25.87
N TRP A 593 -13.86 -9.90 -25.51
CA TRP A 593 -13.04 -9.90 -24.30
C TRP A 593 -12.06 -8.72 -24.29
N HIS A 594 -11.34 -8.50 -25.40
CA HIS A 594 -10.35 -7.43 -25.53
C HIS A 594 -11.02 -6.06 -25.43
N LYS A 595 -12.16 -5.86 -26.10
CA LYS A 595 -13.00 -4.66 -25.98
C LYS A 595 -13.44 -4.43 -24.54
N LYS A 596 -13.99 -5.44 -23.87
CA LYS A 596 -14.47 -5.37 -22.47
C LYS A 596 -13.33 -5.07 -21.49
N LYS A 597 -12.13 -5.64 -21.70
CA LYS A 597 -10.92 -5.32 -20.92
C LYS A 597 -10.39 -3.92 -21.19
N MET A 598 -10.56 -3.41 -22.40
CA MET A 598 -10.19 -2.04 -22.75
C MET A 598 -11.17 -1.02 -22.16
N GLU A 599 -12.47 -1.32 -22.04
CA GLU A 599 -13.47 -0.38 -21.51
C GLU A 599 -13.19 0.04 -20.06
N ASP A 600 -12.74 -0.86 -19.18
CA ASP A 600 -12.21 -0.47 -17.86
C ASP A 600 -10.84 0.21 -17.97
N SER A 601 -10.77 1.47 -17.52
CA SER A 601 -9.55 2.27 -17.44
C SER A 601 -8.45 1.64 -16.57
N LYS A 602 -8.81 0.93 -15.48
CA LYS A 602 -7.84 0.24 -14.61
C LYS A 602 -7.27 -1.00 -15.31
N ALA A 603 -8.11 -1.88 -15.84
CA ALA A 603 -7.68 -3.04 -16.62
C ALA A 603 -6.83 -2.63 -17.83
N ARG A 604 -7.23 -1.59 -18.58
CA ARG A 604 -6.45 -0.99 -19.68
C ARG A 604 -5.05 -0.56 -19.23
N SER A 605 -4.94 0.14 -18.11
CA SER A 605 -3.66 0.56 -17.54
C SER A 605 -2.80 -0.65 -17.12
N ALA A 606 -3.39 -1.62 -16.42
CA ALA A 606 -2.69 -2.82 -15.93
C ALA A 606 -2.33 -3.84 -17.04
N TYR A 607 -3.01 -3.80 -18.18
CA TYR A 607 -2.63 -4.52 -19.40
C TYR A 607 -1.47 -3.80 -20.11
N THR A 608 -1.56 -2.47 -20.26
CA THR A 608 -0.52 -1.63 -20.87
C THR A 608 0.81 -1.75 -20.12
N GLU A 609 0.80 -1.73 -18.78
CA GLU A 609 2.02 -1.81 -18.00
C GLU A 609 2.64 -3.22 -17.98
N ARG A 610 1.82 -4.30 -17.95
CA ARG A 610 2.33 -5.67 -18.14
C ARG A 610 2.96 -5.87 -19.52
N ARG A 611 2.35 -5.33 -20.58
CA ARG A 611 2.93 -5.35 -21.94
C ARG A 611 4.24 -4.57 -22.01
N ARG A 612 4.40 -3.47 -21.27
CA ARG A 612 5.69 -2.75 -21.11
C ARG A 612 6.71 -3.55 -20.30
N GLU A 613 6.29 -4.30 -19.29
CA GLU A 613 7.19 -5.14 -18.49
C GLU A 613 7.72 -6.33 -19.29
N LEU A 614 6.86 -7.02 -20.05
CA LEU A 614 7.28 -8.03 -21.03
C LEU A 614 8.25 -7.43 -22.07
N TYR A 615 7.95 -6.24 -22.59
CA TYR A 615 8.86 -5.55 -23.53
C TYR A 615 10.19 -5.13 -22.89
N ARG A 616 10.23 -4.76 -21.59
CA ARG A 616 11.47 -4.51 -20.85
C ARG A 616 12.33 -5.77 -20.77
N LYS A 617 11.76 -6.89 -20.29
CA LYS A 617 12.43 -8.19 -20.19
C LYS A 617 12.94 -8.69 -21.54
N LEU A 618 12.19 -8.46 -22.63
CA LEU A 618 12.59 -8.79 -23.99
C LEU A 618 13.77 -7.93 -24.52
N MET A 619 13.97 -6.73 -23.95
CA MET A 619 15.00 -5.76 -24.35
C MET A 619 16.23 -5.74 -23.41
N GLU A 620 16.15 -6.43 -22.27
CA GLU A 620 17.29 -6.75 -21.39
C GLU A 620 18.23 -7.76 -22.07
N ASP A 621 17.66 -8.75 -22.78
CA ASP A 621 18.39 -9.69 -23.63
C ASP A 621 18.99 -8.98 -24.88
N PRO A 622 20.33 -8.95 -25.06
CA PRO A 622 20.95 -8.22 -26.17
C PRO A 622 20.61 -8.76 -27.56
N GLU A 623 20.38 -10.08 -27.70
CA GLU A 623 20.12 -10.73 -28.99
C GLU A 623 18.65 -10.60 -29.38
N LYS A 624 17.73 -10.82 -28.43
CA LYS A 624 16.29 -10.56 -28.63
C LYS A 624 16.06 -9.08 -28.91
N ARG A 625 16.74 -8.16 -28.19
CA ARG A 625 16.77 -6.72 -28.51
C ARG A 625 17.22 -6.45 -29.94
N LYS A 626 18.27 -7.12 -30.43
CA LYS A 626 18.73 -6.97 -31.82
C LYS A 626 17.69 -7.50 -32.82
N LYS A 627 17.17 -8.72 -32.61
CA LYS A 627 16.15 -9.38 -33.46
C LYS A 627 14.85 -8.55 -33.52
N CYS A 628 14.41 -7.97 -32.40
CA CYS A 628 13.25 -7.06 -32.34
C CYS A 628 13.50 -5.73 -33.05
N ASN A 629 14.66 -5.08 -32.83
CA ASN A 629 15.01 -3.85 -33.52
C ASN A 629 15.09 -4.05 -35.05
N GLU A 630 15.67 -5.15 -35.52
CA GLU A 630 15.71 -5.47 -36.94
C GLU A 630 14.33 -5.77 -37.54
N LYS A 631 13.48 -6.55 -36.84
CA LYS A 631 12.08 -6.77 -37.25
C LYS A 631 11.27 -5.45 -37.30
N GLY A 632 11.46 -4.54 -36.34
CA GLY A 632 10.76 -3.24 -36.31
C GLY A 632 11.28 -2.20 -37.33
N LEU A 633 12.59 -2.17 -37.58
CA LEU A 633 13.19 -1.21 -38.51
C LEU A 633 12.93 -1.55 -39.98
N LYS A 634 12.88 -2.84 -40.36
CA LYS A 634 12.66 -3.28 -41.76
C LYS A 634 11.39 -2.66 -42.38
N PRO A 635 10.18 -2.75 -41.78
CA PRO A 635 8.97 -2.12 -42.31
C PRO A 635 9.02 -0.59 -42.32
N HIS A 636 9.51 0.05 -41.26
CA HIS A 636 9.57 1.52 -41.17
C HIS A 636 10.52 2.11 -42.23
N LYS A 637 11.68 1.47 -42.47
CA LYS A 637 12.65 1.88 -43.48
C LYS A 637 12.07 1.77 -44.89
N LYS A 638 11.50 0.61 -45.25
CA LYS A 638 10.80 0.37 -46.54
C LYS A 638 9.65 1.38 -46.77
N ARG A 639 8.93 1.77 -45.71
CA ARG A 639 7.84 2.76 -45.72
C ARG A 639 8.32 4.22 -45.81
N MET A 640 9.59 4.52 -45.52
CA MET A 640 10.22 5.84 -45.62
C MET A 640 11.02 6.06 -46.91
N GLU A 641 11.45 4.97 -47.56
CA GLU A 641 12.12 4.97 -48.86
C GLU A 641 11.12 5.27 -50.00
N ASN A 642 9.91 4.72 -49.94
CA ASN A 642 8.82 5.08 -50.86
C ASN A 642 8.33 6.55 -50.61
N PRO A 643 8.41 7.46 -51.60
CA PRO A 643 8.06 8.87 -51.40
C PRO A 643 6.59 9.12 -51.04
N ASP A 644 5.66 8.35 -51.59
CA ASP A 644 4.22 8.52 -51.35
C ASP A 644 3.78 7.91 -50.02
N ALA A 645 4.34 6.76 -49.63
CA ALA A 645 4.14 6.21 -48.29
C ALA A 645 4.65 7.18 -47.22
N ARG A 646 5.84 7.75 -47.43
CA ARG A 646 6.38 8.82 -46.58
C ARG A 646 5.51 10.07 -46.57
N LYS A 647 4.95 10.47 -47.72
CA LYS A 647 4.02 11.62 -47.81
C LYS A 647 2.76 11.38 -47.00
N ARG A 648 2.03 10.28 -47.25
CA ARG A 648 0.81 9.88 -46.53
C ARG A 648 1.04 9.77 -45.02
N TYR A 649 2.17 9.20 -44.59
CA TYR A 649 2.54 9.10 -43.17
C TYR A 649 2.72 10.49 -42.52
N ASN A 650 3.42 11.42 -43.19
CA ASN A 650 3.58 12.79 -42.70
C ASN A 650 2.25 13.56 -42.69
N GLU A 651 1.40 13.37 -43.69
CA GLU A 651 0.07 14.00 -43.77
C GLU A 651 -0.84 13.51 -42.63
N LYS A 652 -0.94 12.19 -42.41
CA LYS A 652 -1.68 11.58 -41.26
C LYS A 652 -1.12 12.08 -39.91
N LYS A 653 0.21 12.21 -39.77
CA LYS A 653 0.86 12.75 -38.56
C LYS A 653 0.56 14.24 -38.32
N VAL A 654 0.41 15.04 -39.38
CA VAL A 654 -0.04 16.44 -39.29
C VAL A 654 -1.52 16.53 -38.96
N GLU A 655 -2.36 15.64 -39.51
CA GLU A 655 -3.80 15.58 -39.25
C GLU A 655 -4.11 15.19 -37.80
N ILE A 656 -3.51 14.11 -37.29
CA ILE A 656 -3.61 13.71 -35.88
C ILE A 656 -3.22 14.87 -34.96
N ARG A 657 -2.16 15.62 -35.32
CA ARG A 657 -1.72 16.80 -34.57
C ARG A 657 -2.70 17.99 -34.67
N LYS A 658 -3.43 18.15 -35.78
CA LYS A 658 -4.51 19.14 -35.87
C LYS A 658 -5.68 18.74 -34.96
N ARG A 659 -6.12 17.48 -34.98
CA ARG A 659 -7.23 16.98 -34.14
C ARG A 659 -6.95 17.16 -32.65
N LYS A 660 -5.79 16.68 -32.18
CA LYS A 660 -5.27 16.85 -30.80
C LYS A 660 -5.02 18.32 -30.39
N MET A 661 -5.19 19.30 -31.30
CA MET A 661 -5.09 20.75 -31.04
C MET A 661 -6.42 21.50 -31.24
N GLN A 662 -7.48 20.82 -31.70
CA GLN A 662 -8.86 21.33 -31.81
C GLN A 662 -9.71 20.89 -30.61
N GLU A 663 -9.37 19.77 -29.96
CA GLU A 663 -9.98 19.30 -28.72
C GLU A 663 -9.84 20.36 -27.59
N PRO A 664 -10.95 20.81 -26.95
CA PRO A 664 -10.91 21.78 -25.86
C PRO A 664 -10.00 21.33 -24.71
N GLY A 665 -9.18 22.23 -24.17
CA GLY A 665 -8.23 21.94 -23.09
C GLY A 665 -6.99 21.13 -23.50
N ALA A 666 -7.05 20.28 -24.54
CA ALA A 666 -5.91 19.46 -24.98
C ALA A 666 -4.68 20.31 -25.37
N ARG A 667 -4.92 21.47 -26.01
CA ARG A 667 -3.88 22.45 -26.32
C ARG A 667 -3.16 23.00 -25.08
N ASP A 668 -3.90 23.22 -23.99
CA ASP A 668 -3.35 23.79 -22.77
C ASP A 668 -2.68 22.73 -21.90
N LEU A 669 -3.22 21.51 -21.83
CA LEU A 669 -2.52 20.35 -21.27
C LEU A 669 -1.21 20.05 -22.03
N HIS A 670 -1.18 20.19 -23.35
CA HIS A 670 0.06 20.08 -24.13
C HIS A 670 1.05 21.20 -23.80
N ASN A 671 0.58 22.46 -23.68
CA ASN A 671 1.41 23.58 -23.26
C ASN A 671 1.98 23.38 -21.84
N GLU A 672 1.17 22.86 -20.91
CA GLU A 672 1.53 22.59 -19.52
C GLU A 672 2.56 21.46 -19.42
N LYS A 673 2.30 20.29 -20.03
CA LYS A 673 3.29 19.20 -20.12
C LYS A 673 4.61 19.68 -20.73
N ARG A 674 4.56 20.59 -21.72
CA ARG A 674 5.77 21.20 -22.31
C ARG A 674 6.47 22.19 -21.37
N ARG A 675 5.74 22.96 -20.54
CA ARG A 675 6.30 23.79 -19.48
C ARG A 675 6.94 22.95 -18.38
N ALA A 676 6.30 21.86 -17.95
CA ALA A 676 6.82 20.92 -16.96
C ALA A 676 8.11 20.23 -17.45
N ARG A 677 8.14 19.71 -18.68
CA ARG A 677 9.35 19.14 -19.30
C ARG A 677 10.48 20.18 -19.41
N TYR A 678 10.16 21.44 -19.74
CA TYR A 678 11.15 22.53 -19.77
C TYR A 678 11.63 22.97 -18.37
N LYS A 679 10.78 22.87 -17.34
CA LYS A 679 11.14 23.09 -15.93
C LYS A 679 12.12 22.01 -15.46
N LYS A 680 11.77 20.71 -15.58
CA LYS A 680 12.63 19.57 -15.22
C LYS A 680 14.00 19.64 -15.91
N ASN A 681 14.03 19.87 -17.22
CA ASN A 681 15.28 20.01 -18.00
C ASN A 681 16.12 21.28 -17.68
N ARG A 682 15.57 22.26 -16.94
CA ARG A 682 16.28 23.48 -16.50
C ARG A 682 16.85 23.34 -15.08
N GLU A 683 16.15 22.58 -14.25
CA GLU A 683 16.50 22.33 -12.85
C GLU A 683 17.60 21.27 -12.74
N ASP A 684 17.58 20.25 -13.61
CA ASP A 684 18.69 19.31 -13.84
C ASP A 684 19.98 20.05 -14.27
N PRO A 685 21.06 20.04 -13.46
CA PRO A 685 22.29 20.76 -13.78
C PRO A 685 23.15 20.06 -14.84
N VAL A 686 23.08 18.73 -14.94
CA VAL A 686 23.88 17.90 -15.86
C VAL A 686 23.31 18.06 -17.27
N LYS A 687 22.00 17.84 -17.42
CA LYS A 687 21.29 18.03 -18.69
C LYS A 687 21.39 19.47 -19.16
N ARG A 688 21.30 20.46 -18.26
CA ARG A 688 21.54 21.87 -18.58
C ARG A 688 22.97 22.14 -19.11
N LYS A 689 23.99 21.45 -18.61
CA LYS A 689 25.37 21.53 -19.12
C LYS A 689 25.46 20.98 -20.55
N ILE A 690 24.98 19.75 -20.76
CA ILE A 690 24.95 19.08 -22.08
C ILE A 690 24.16 19.91 -23.11
N ASP A 691 23.01 20.45 -22.72
CA ASP A 691 22.13 21.20 -23.60
C ASP A 691 22.70 22.60 -23.93
N ASN A 692 23.55 23.16 -23.08
CA ASN A 692 24.33 24.37 -23.38
C ASN A 692 25.53 24.06 -24.28
N GLU A 693 26.19 22.93 -24.09
CA GLU A 693 27.32 22.47 -24.90
C GLU A 693 26.89 22.14 -26.34
N LYS A 694 25.82 21.37 -26.53
CA LYS A 694 25.21 21.12 -27.86
C LYS A 694 24.78 22.43 -28.55
N LYS A 695 24.32 23.44 -27.80
CA LYS A 695 24.03 24.79 -28.33
C LYS A 695 25.29 25.57 -28.70
N ALA A 696 26.38 25.46 -27.92
CA ALA A 696 27.66 26.07 -28.22
C ALA A 696 28.33 25.43 -29.44
N GLU A 697 28.28 24.10 -29.54
CA GLU A 697 28.76 23.31 -30.67
C GLU A 697 27.98 23.63 -31.96
N SER A 698 26.64 23.69 -31.90
CA SER A 698 25.82 24.13 -33.04
C SER A 698 26.13 25.58 -33.46
N ARG A 699 26.51 26.46 -32.51
CA ARG A 699 27.01 27.82 -32.83
C ARG A 699 28.40 27.77 -33.49
N ARG A 700 29.34 26.95 -33.00
CA ARG A 700 30.67 26.73 -33.62
C ARG A 700 30.52 26.22 -35.06
N LYS A 701 29.75 25.15 -35.27
CA LYS A 701 29.45 24.57 -36.60
C LYS A 701 28.77 25.56 -37.57
N ARG A 702 27.95 26.50 -37.08
CA ARG A 702 27.38 27.60 -37.91
C ARG A 702 28.32 28.79 -38.12
N ALA A 703 29.30 28.99 -37.25
CA ALA A 703 30.28 30.07 -37.37
C ALA A 703 31.44 29.73 -38.30
N ALA A 704 31.80 28.44 -38.38
CA ALA A 704 32.83 27.89 -39.26
C ALA A 704 32.43 27.88 -40.75
N ASP A 705 31.13 27.90 -41.06
CA ASP A 705 30.57 27.90 -42.41
C ASP A 705 30.29 29.35 -42.88
N PRO A 706 31.11 29.95 -43.77
CA PRO A 706 30.99 31.36 -44.12
C PRO A 706 29.78 31.66 -45.00
N GLU A 707 29.35 30.71 -45.83
CA GLU A 707 28.22 30.87 -46.75
C GLU A 707 26.89 30.78 -46.01
N LYS A 708 26.73 29.77 -45.16
CA LYS A 708 25.56 29.63 -44.30
C LYS A 708 25.44 30.81 -43.34
N ARG A 709 26.57 31.37 -42.87
CA ARG A 709 26.59 32.62 -42.10
C ARG A 709 26.15 33.84 -42.91
N LYS A 710 26.47 33.94 -44.21
CA LYS A 710 25.88 34.96 -45.10
C LYS A 710 24.36 34.75 -45.24
N LYS A 711 23.94 33.52 -45.58
CA LYS A 711 22.53 33.17 -45.86
C LYS A 711 21.62 33.30 -44.62
N ASP A 712 22.08 32.95 -43.43
CA ASP A 712 21.34 33.16 -42.17
C ASP A 712 21.25 34.66 -41.80
N ASN A 713 22.25 35.47 -42.14
CA ASN A 713 22.21 36.92 -41.94
C ASN A 713 21.29 37.62 -42.96
N GLU A 714 21.24 37.13 -44.20
CA GLU A 714 20.32 37.58 -45.24
C GLU A 714 18.86 37.28 -44.85
N ARG A 715 18.55 36.03 -44.50
CA ARG A 715 17.25 35.65 -43.92
C ARG A 715 16.91 36.35 -42.60
N ARG A 716 17.87 37.01 -41.93
CA ARG A 716 17.64 37.87 -40.75
C ARG A 716 17.40 39.33 -41.13
N ARG A 717 17.86 39.79 -42.30
CA ARG A 717 17.50 41.10 -42.88
C ARG A 717 16.11 41.05 -43.49
N GLU A 718 15.79 39.98 -44.22
CA GLU A 718 14.44 39.72 -44.77
C GLU A 718 13.39 39.71 -43.66
N ARG A 719 13.51 38.79 -42.68
CA ARG A 719 12.59 38.74 -41.53
C ARG A 719 12.52 40.01 -40.69
N ARG A 720 13.53 40.89 -40.72
CA ARG A 720 13.44 42.22 -40.10
C ARG A 720 12.58 43.19 -40.89
N LYS A 721 12.62 43.14 -42.23
CA LYS A 721 11.70 43.90 -43.09
C LYS A 721 10.27 43.39 -42.92
N GLU A 722 10.06 42.06 -42.96
CA GLU A 722 8.75 41.43 -42.73
C GLU A 722 8.18 41.79 -41.35
N ASP A 723 9.00 41.71 -40.29
CA ASP A 723 8.64 42.13 -38.93
C ASP A 723 8.28 43.62 -38.83
N GLU A 724 8.92 44.48 -39.62
CA GLU A 724 8.77 45.93 -39.58
C GLU A 724 7.55 46.39 -40.39
N GLU A 725 7.30 45.74 -41.53
CA GLU A 725 6.08 45.85 -42.34
C GLU A 725 4.87 45.32 -41.56
N ALA A 726 4.96 44.13 -40.96
CA ALA A 726 3.91 43.58 -40.09
C ALA A 726 3.63 44.49 -38.89
N ARG A 727 4.66 45.09 -38.28
CA ARG A 727 4.50 46.12 -37.24
C ARG A 727 3.93 47.43 -37.78
N SER A 728 4.13 47.78 -39.04
CA SER A 728 3.49 48.93 -39.68
C SER A 728 2.00 48.68 -39.88
N ILE A 729 1.64 47.51 -40.44
CA ILE A 729 0.25 47.07 -40.65
C ILE A 729 -0.51 46.95 -39.32
N ASP A 730 0.11 46.40 -38.27
CA ASP A 730 -0.47 46.34 -36.93
C ASP A 730 -0.71 47.74 -36.33
N LYS A 731 0.26 48.66 -36.46
CA LYS A 731 0.09 50.07 -36.05
C LYS A 731 -1.03 50.77 -36.85
N GLN A 732 -1.14 50.50 -38.15
CA GLN A 732 -2.20 51.06 -38.99
C GLN A 732 -3.57 50.54 -38.56
N LYS A 733 -3.75 49.22 -38.45
CA LYS A 733 -5.02 48.61 -37.99
C LYS A 733 -5.44 49.11 -36.61
N LYS A 734 -4.49 49.31 -35.69
CA LYS A 734 -4.76 49.90 -34.37
C LYS A 734 -5.16 51.38 -34.43
N ARG A 735 -4.60 52.17 -35.36
CA ARG A 735 -5.06 53.55 -35.62
C ARG A 735 -6.46 53.60 -36.22
N GLU A 736 -6.75 52.75 -37.20
CA GLU A 736 -8.08 52.65 -37.81
C GLU A 736 -9.14 52.20 -36.80
N GLN A 737 -8.82 51.22 -35.96
CA GLN A 737 -9.68 50.77 -34.86
C GLN A 737 -9.91 51.88 -33.82
N TYR A 738 -8.86 52.61 -33.43
CA TYR A 738 -8.97 53.73 -32.50
C TYR A 738 -9.82 54.88 -33.06
N ASN A 739 -9.66 55.22 -34.35
CA ASN A 739 -10.47 56.26 -35.00
C ASN A 739 -11.96 55.88 -35.01
N LYS A 740 -12.31 54.64 -35.37
CA LYS A 740 -13.69 54.14 -35.29
C LYS A 740 -14.26 54.17 -33.86
N GLN A 741 -13.43 53.94 -32.84
CA GLN A 741 -13.80 54.07 -31.42
C GLN A 741 -13.90 55.53 -30.92
N MET A 742 -13.47 56.51 -31.72
CA MET A 742 -13.58 57.94 -31.43
C MET A 742 -14.73 58.64 -32.20
N GLU A 743 -15.20 58.01 -33.28
CA GLU A 743 -16.41 58.38 -34.04
C GLU A 743 -17.68 58.07 -33.25
N ASP A 744 -17.75 56.92 -32.56
CA ASP A 744 -18.82 56.59 -31.61
C ASP A 744 -18.78 57.49 -30.35
N PRO A 745 -19.83 58.29 -30.07
CA PRO A 745 -19.91 59.11 -28.86
C PRO A 745 -19.85 58.31 -27.55
N GLU A 746 -20.36 57.08 -27.51
CA GLU A 746 -20.35 56.24 -26.32
C GLU A 746 -18.97 55.63 -26.04
N ALA A 747 -18.34 54.99 -27.02
CA ALA A 747 -16.96 54.51 -26.87
C ALA A 747 -16.00 55.64 -26.50
N ARG A 748 -16.16 56.84 -27.10
CA ARG A 748 -15.39 58.03 -26.73
C ARG A 748 -15.64 58.47 -25.28
N LYS A 749 -16.88 58.43 -24.79
CA LYS A 749 -17.20 58.70 -23.37
C LYS A 749 -16.54 57.67 -22.45
N ARG A 750 -16.70 56.38 -22.73
CA ARG A 750 -16.12 55.27 -21.95
C ARG A 750 -14.58 55.32 -21.91
N MET A 751 -13.92 55.67 -23.02
CA MET A 751 -12.47 55.89 -23.05
C MET A 751 -12.03 57.11 -22.23
N ASN A 752 -12.78 58.22 -22.26
CA ASN A 752 -12.48 59.38 -21.42
C ASN A 752 -12.66 59.06 -19.92
N GLU A 753 -13.67 58.29 -19.55
CA GLU A 753 -13.90 57.82 -18.17
C GLU A 753 -12.79 56.86 -17.71
N MET A 754 -12.36 55.91 -18.56
CA MET A 754 -11.23 55.02 -18.26
C MET A 754 -9.89 55.80 -18.17
N ALA A 755 -9.68 56.81 -19.02
CA ALA A 755 -8.51 57.68 -18.94
C ALA A 755 -8.51 58.51 -17.64
N ALA A 756 -9.67 59.01 -17.22
CA ALA A 756 -9.84 59.69 -15.94
C ALA A 756 -9.59 58.74 -14.75
N ALA A 757 -10.09 57.51 -14.80
CA ALA A 757 -9.86 56.48 -13.79
C ALA A 757 -8.37 56.12 -13.68
N ASN A 758 -7.69 55.88 -14.80
CA ASN A 758 -6.24 55.63 -14.82
C ASN A 758 -5.42 56.85 -14.32
N LYS A 759 -5.87 58.08 -14.60
CA LYS A 759 -5.26 59.32 -14.06
C LYS A 759 -5.50 59.48 -12.55
N ARG A 760 -6.64 59.00 -12.02
CA ARG A 760 -6.88 58.88 -10.56
C ARG A 760 -5.98 57.81 -9.95
N LYS A 761 -5.89 56.62 -10.54
CA LYS A 761 -5.03 55.52 -10.04
C LYS A 761 -3.56 55.94 -9.98
N ARG A 762 -3.00 56.49 -11.05
CA ARG A 762 -1.62 57.02 -11.05
C ARG A 762 -1.38 58.13 -10.02
N ARG A 763 -2.39 58.93 -9.70
CA ARG A 763 -2.31 59.93 -8.61
C ARG A 763 -2.35 59.30 -7.21
N ALA A 764 -2.99 58.16 -7.03
CA ALA A 764 -2.92 57.37 -5.81
C ALA A 764 -1.55 56.69 -5.68
N GLU A 765 -1.10 55.96 -6.70
CA GLU A 765 0.22 55.31 -6.77
C GLU A 765 1.37 56.30 -6.49
N LEU A 766 1.28 57.55 -7.01
CA LEU A 766 2.28 58.59 -6.73
C LEU A 766 2.18 59.18 -5.31
N LYS A 767 0.99 59.20 -4.70
CA LYS A 767 0.80 59.59 -3.29
C LYS A 767 1.34 58.52 -2.34
N GLU A 768 1.08 57.25 -2.62
CA GLU A 768 1.61 56.12 -1.85
C GLU A 768 3.14 56.09 -1.90
N LYS A 769 3.74 56.26 -3.09
CA LYS A 769 5.21 56.42 -3.19
C LYS A 769 5.73 57.62 -2.41
N LYS A 770 5.10 58.81 -2.56
CA LYS A 770 5.49 59.97 -1.74
C LYS A 770 5.33 59.74 -0.23
N LYS A 771 4.34 58.97 0.22
CA LYS A 771 4.18 58.60 1.63
C LYS A 771 5.32 57.65 2.05
N ALA A 772 5.56 56.58 1.29
CA ALA A 772 6.63 55.63 1.57
C ALA A 772 8.00 56.33 1.68
N ASN A 773 8.34 57.22 0.75
CA ASN A 773 9.57 58.01 0.81
C ASN A 773 9.64 58.93 2.05
N MET A 774 8.53 59.53 2.52
CA MET A 774 8.52 60.34 3.75
C MET A 774 8.51 59.51 5.04
N ASP A 775 8.03 58.27 4.99
CA ASP A 775 8.10 57.33 6.11
C ASP A 775 9.51 56.70 6.20
N GLU A 776 10.19 56.53 5.06
CA GLU A 776 11.60 56.14 4.91
C GLU A 776 12.57 57.27 5.35
N GLU A 777 12.25 58.53 5.05
CA GLU A 777 13.03 59.72 5.49
C GLU A 777 12.85 60.05 6.99
N LYS A 778 11.98 59.32 7.70
CA LYS A 778 11.73 59.45 9.15
C LYS A 778 12.30 58.32 10.00
N ALA A 779 12.81 57.26 9.36
CA ALA A 779 13.31 56.05 10.00
C ALA A 779 14.83 56.09 10.18
#